data_AF-A0AAV6VTE4-F1
#
_entry.id   AF-A0AAV6VTE4-F1
#
_cell.length_a   1.000
_cell.length_b   1.000
_cell.length_c   1.000
_cell.angle_alpha   90.00
_cell.angle_beta   90.00
_cell.angle_gamma   90.00
#
_symmetry.space_group_name_H-M   'P 1'
#
loop_
_entity.id
_entity.type
_entity.pdbx_description
1 polymer ?
#
loop_
_entity_poly.entity_id
_entity_poly.type
_entity_poly.pdbx_seq_one_letter_code
_entity_poly.pdbx_strand_id
1 'polypeptide(L)'
;MATQKPVEWVNSLMTRFEEQLPCRSGPQTTHSRINVEQNQSSLINISKYRFSLVIAGLTKILHCVNEMRQHSQFQPEFEKNFYESQLIVLDTLERCLSGQPKETSRYDEAMNVKTLLRELCQFIDVPSENHMVVQLKNLASKVIFSLSLNNFNAVFSRISARMQELSNSNEENPDFIDIELIQHINLDVTRLIKLLNEINQKFKSLKKNVYVVLMNSLEKAIWNWMDTYPKEFMDLQRKTNEELADCCDKLFDLLDNFAENNSKKRLNTWPLQMMLLVLNSKILEEIVNADAGAPFSPKHFRKRQFVESVKKALVPHAASKQLCEAAAVTCVRLCKTSTYINILDSSNVVFSLVQNVISDLKMLLFNPGKPYGRGQATVNQDVDLMIDCFVSCFRINPHNNEALKVCLNLNSPSTYHFVLVCSLYRIITQPRLGWWPQIDIVYNKAHELRNMFTDTLTKVTQGCIIHTPLRMIQLCQSLTLKEKVSTLKFKEKSEESPLSYKNLLLWMVRLIHADPVLMLNNQGKAGHEIQSSTLELINGLVSLIHQPSMPDVAQEAMEALLILHDPTNIEMWNPESPINTFWDVSSQVLFSISQKLIQHQIMNYTEILKWVREILKCRNAFLQKHKEYANLGSHIAICKQAHIKLEVVFFMYLWSVDIDAVLVSMSCFSLLCEEADIRCGQDDLTVTYMLPNYHVYQELSAASTILTTGRAALQKRIMTLLRKIEHCTQGCSQAWEDTFMNWECATKILVSYPKTKLEEAQICEGFHRTIGKRRASHQSTD
;
A
#
# COMPACT_ATOMS: atom_id res chain seq x y z
N MET A 1 -30.74 -4.95 40.84
CA MET A 1 -29.48 -5.69 40.57
C MET A 1 -29.26 -6.06 39.09
N ALA A 2 -30.04 -5.57 38.11
CA ALA A 2 -29.87 -5.94 36.69
C ALA A 2 -28.99 -4.96 35.87
N THR A 3 -28.56 -3.83 36.44
CA THR A 3 -27.82 -2.77 35.73
C THR A 3 -26.29 -2.90 35.77
N GLN A 4 -25.72 -3.74 36.64
CA GLN A 4 -24.26 -3.91 36.79
C GLN A 4 -23.64 -4.92 35.81
N LYS A 5 -24.37 -5.97 35.43
CA LYS A 5 -23.88 -7.05 34.53
C LYS A 5 -23.35 -6.55 33.16
N PRO A 6 -23.95 -5.53 32.51
CA PRO A 6 -23.45 -5.04 31.23
C PRO A 6 -22.05 -4.42 31.30
N VAL A 7 -21.69 -3.78 32.41
CA VAL A 7 -20.36 -3.15 32.58
C VAL A 7 -19.29 -4.22 32.80
N GLU A 8 -19.61 -5.23 33.63
CA GLU A 8 -18.73 -6.37 33.88
C GLU A 8 -18.43 -7.15 32.60
N TRP A 9 -19.42 -7.38 31.75
CA TRP A 9 -19.22 -8.07 30.47
C TRP A 9 -18.32 -7.30 29.51
N VAL A 10 -18.49 -5.98 29.42
CA VAL A 10 -17.61 -5.13 28.60
C VAL A 10 -16.19 -5.16 29.15
N ASN A 11 -16.02 -5.09 30.47
CA ASN A 11 -14.70 -5.18 31.10
C ASN A 11 -14.05 -6.55 30.85
N SER A 12 -14.79 -7.67 30.98
CA SER A 12 -14.27 -9.00 30.68
C SER A 12 -13.85 -9.16 29.21
N LEU A 13 -14.63 -8.60 28.28
CA LEU A 13 -14.27 -8.58 26.86
C LEU A 13 -13.01 -7.74 26.61
N MET A 14 -12.89 -6.60 27.29
CA MET A 14 -11.74 -5.70 27.21
C MET A 14 -10.46 -6.40 27.72
N THR A 15 -10.54 -7.11 28.85
CA THR A 15 -9.42 -7.91 29.38
C THR A 15 -9.03 -9.03 28.42
N ARG A 16 -10.00 -9.76 27.85
CA ARG A 16 -9.72 -10.79 26.85
C ARG A 16 -9.04 -10.22 25.61
N PHE A 17 -9.51 -9.07 25.13
CA PHE A 17 -8.93 -8.38 23.99
C PHE A 17 -7.47 -7.98 24.27
N GLU A 18 -7.19 -7.41 25.44
CA GLU A 18 -5.84 -7.04 25.89
C GLU A 18 -4.90 -8.25 26.01
N GLU A 19 -5.36 -9.36 26.58
CA GLU A 19 -4.57 -10.60 26.73
C GLU A 19 -4.20 -11.26 25.38
N GLN A 20 -5.01 -11.05 24.35
CA GLN A 20 -4.80 -11.63 23.02
C GLN A 20 -3.97 -10.74 22.07
N LEU A 21 -3.52 -9.56 22.54
CA LEU A 21 -2.62 -8.72 21.76
C LEU A 21 -1.26 -9.42 21.57
N PRO A 22 -0.63 -9.31 20.38
CA PRO A 22 0.65 -9.96 20.09
C PRO A 22 1.75 -9.72 21.14
N CYS A 23 1.78 -8.55 21.76
CA CYS A 23 2.76 -8.22 22.81
C CYS A 23 2.60 -9.06 24.09
N ARG A 24 1.44 -9.69 24.32
CA ARG A 24 1.15 -10.57 25.47
C ARG A 24 1.03 -12.04 25.08
N SER A 25 0.42 -12.34 23.94
CA SER A 25 0.17 -13.72 23.50
C SER A 25 1.34 -14.36 22.74
N GLY A 26 2.30 -13.54 22.25
CA GLY A 26 3.35 -14.00 21.34
C GLY A 26 2.86 -14.11 19.88
N PRO A 27 3.62 -14.80 18.99
CA PRO A 27 3.33 -14.89 17.56
C PRO A 27 1.92 -15.41 17.30
N GLN A 28 1.15 -14.69 16.48
CA GLN A 28 -0.23 -15.05 16.24
C GLN A 28 -0.33 -16.25 15.27
N THR A 29 -0.97 -17.32 15.73
CA THR A 29 -1.48 -18.41 14.89
C THR A 29 -2.73 -17.96 14.12
N THR A 30 -3.11 -18.68 13.07
CA THR A 30 -4.37 -18.46 12.34
C THR A 30 -5.58 -18.39 13.28
N HIS A 31 -5.63 -19.26 14.29
CA HIS A 31 -6.70 -19.26 15.29
C HIS A 31 -6.71 -18.02 16.21
N SER A 32 -5.53 -17.56 16.66
CA SER A 32 -5.48 -16.36 17.52
C SER A 32 -5.85 -15.09 16.75
N ARG A 33 -5.53 -15.00 15.45
CA ARG A 33 -5.94 -13.87 14.59
C ARG A 33 -7.45 -13.74 14.51
N ILE A 34 -8.13 -14.85 14.20
CA ILE A 34 -9.60 -14.89 14.12
C ILE A 34 -10.23 -14.46 15.45
N ASN A 35 -9.69 -14.91 16.60
CA ASN A 35 -10.21 -14.54 17.90
C ASN A 35 -10.07 -13.04 18.19
N VAL A 36 -8.93 -12.44 17.83
CA VAL A 36 -8.70 -10.99 17.98
C VAL A 36 -9.68 -10.20 17.11
N GLU A 37 -9.86 -10.59 15.85
CA GLU A 37 -10.81 -9.95 14.92
C GLU A 37 -12.27 -10.06 15.41
N GLN A 38 -12.65 -11.20 16.00
CA GLN A 38 -13.98 -11.38 16.61
C GLN A 38 -14.18 -10.49 17.84
N ASN A 39 -13.17 -10.41 18.72
CA ASN A 39 -13.24 -9.53 19.90
C ASN A 39 -13.28 -8.05 19.47
N GLN A 40 -12.47 -7.66 18.49
CA GLN A 40 -12.47 -6.33 17.89
C GLN A 40 -13.87 -5.98 17.33
N SER A 41 -14.44 -6.87 16.51
CA SER A 41 -15.79 -6.69 15.95
C SER A 41 -16.86 -6.56 17.03
N SER A 42 -16.73 -7.32 18.13
CA SER A 42 -17.62 -7.25 19.28
C SER A 42 -17.52 -5.92 20.01
N LEU A 43 -16.30 -5.42 20.26
CA LEU A 43 -16.06 -4.12 20.87
C LEU A 43 -16.62 -2.96 20.02
N ILE A 44 -16.44 -3.03 18.70
CA ILE A 44 -17.00 -2.04 17.76
C ILE A 44 -18.53 -2.04 17.79
N ASN A 45 -19.18 -3.20 17.90
CA ASN A 45 -20.63 -3.25 18.00
C ASN A 45 -21.15 -2.75 19.36
N ILE A 46 -20.44 -3.04 20.44
CA ILE A 46 -20.78 -2.56 21.79
C ILE A 46 -20.60 -1.05 21.91
N SER A 47 -19.58 -0.48 21.24
CA SER A 47 -19.28 0.96 21.31
C SER A 47 -20.45 1.83 20.83
N LYS A 48 -21.31 1.31 19.94
CA LYS A 48 -22.55 1.97 19.49
C LYS A 48 -23.54 2.23 20.63
N TYR A 49 -23.51 1.43 21.69
CA TYR A 49 -24.43 1.54 22.84
C TYR A 49 -23.74 2.02 24.12
N ARG A 50 -22.46 1.71 24.30
CA ARG A 50 -21.66 2.00 25.51
C ARG A 50 -20.33 2.67 25.17
N PHE A 51 -20.42 3.74 24.37
CA PHE A 51 -19.25 4.43 23.82
C PHE A 51 -18.20 4.84 24.86
N SER A 52 -18.59 5.58 25.91
CA SER A 52 -17.61 6.11 26.88
C SER A 52 -16.83 5.00 27.60
N LEU A 53 -17.48 3.88 27.90
CA LEU A 53 -16.85 2.73 28.55
C LEU A 53 -15.85 2.04 27.64
N VAL A 54 -16.22 1.82 26.36
CA VAL A 54 -15.33 1.18 25.38
C VAL A 54 -14.13 2.07 25.06
N ILE A 55 -14.34 3.36 24.83
CA ILE A 55 -13.24 4.30 24.54
C ILE A 55 -12.31 4.46 25.75
N ALA A 56 -12.84 4.58 26.96
CA ALA A 56 -12.02 4.65 28.17
C ALA A 56 -11.17 3.37 28.35
N GLY A 57 -11.77 2.19 28.12
CA GLY A 57 -11.07 0.91 28.19
C GLY A 57 -9.98 0.76 27.13
N LEU A 58 -10.28 1.08 25.86
CA LEU A 58 -9.30 1.06 24.78
C LEU A 58 -8.17 2.09 24.98
N THR A 59 -8.48 3.28 25.50
CA THR A 59 -7.47 4.29 25.86
C THR A 59 -6.54 3.77 26.95
N LYS A 60 -7.08 3.07 27.95
CA LYS A 60 -6.29 2.44 29.01
C LYS A 60 -5.39 1.34 28.46
N ILE A 61 -5.90 0.48 27.56
CA ILE A 61 -5.08 -0.54 26.90
C ILE A 61 -3.96 0.11 26.09
N LEU A 62 -4.26 1.14 25.30
CA LEU A 62 -3.26 1.86 24.51
C LEU A 62 -2.15 2.43 25.40
N HIS A 63 -2.53 3.05 26.53
CA HIS A 63 -1.59 3.56 27.51
C HIS A 63 -0.71 2.44 28.09
N CYS A 64 -1.31 1.31 28.52
CA CYS A 64 -0.56 0.17 29.02
C CYS A 64 0.41 -0.42 27.99
N VAL A 65 0.00 -0.50 26.72
CA VAL A 65 0.88 -0.93 25.63
C VAL A 65 2.01 0.10 25.45
N ASN A 66 1.74 1.40 25.45
CA ASN A 66 2.78 2.43 25.30
C ASN A 66 3.83 2.39 26.43
N GLU A 67 3.43 2.15 27.68
CA GLU A 67 4.36 2.06 28.82
C GLU A 67 5.31 0.84 28.75
N MET A 68 4.90 -0.24 28.10
CA MET A 68 5.77 -1.43 27.90
C MET A 68 7.02 -1.10 27.08
N ARG A 69 7.00 -0.03 26.27
CA ARG A 69 8.15 0.44 25.49
C ARG A 69 9.29 0.94 26.37
N GLN A 70 9.00 1.57 27.51
CA GLN A 70 10.01 2.18 28.38
C GLN A 70 10.85 1.15 29.14
N HIS A 71 10.37 -0.09 29.27
CA HIS A 71 10.93 -1.10 30.17
C HIS A 71 11.86 -2.11 29.50
N SER A 72 12.14 -1.99 28.20
CA SER A 72 12.68 -3.13 27.46
C SER A 72 13.70 -2.75 26.38
N GLN A 73 14.93 -3.21 26.55
CA GLN A 73 15.90 -3.38 25.47
C GLN A 73 15.47 -4.61 24.66
N PHE A 74 14.71 -4.43 23.58
CA PHE A 74 14.06 -5.56 22.90
C PHE A 74 14.95 -6.31 21.89
N GLN A 75 14.72 -7.62 21.81
CA GLN A 75 15.01 -8.45 20.64
C GLN A 75 14.06 -8.05 19.48
N PRO A 76 14.48 -8.15 18.20
CA PRO A 76 13.70 -7.66 17.04
C PRO A 76 12.26 -8.22 16.92
N GLU A 77 12.04 -9.47 17.34
CA GLU A 77 10.72 -10.13 17.26
C GLU A 77 9.69 -9.53 18.22
N PHE A 78 10.13 -9.05 19.40
CA PHE A 78 9.23 -8.44 20.37
C PHE A 78 8.79 -7.05 19.94
N GLU A 79 9.68 -6.30 19.26
CA GLU A 79 9.39 -4.98 18.71
C GLU A 79 8.29 -5.04 17.64
N LYS A 80 8.31 -6.07 16.77
CA LYS A 80 7.24 -6.27 15.77
C LYS A 80 5.88 -6.53 16.44
N ASN A 81 5.81 -7.45 17.39
CA ASN A 81 4.57 -7.77 18.11
C ASN A 81 4.02 -6.55 18.86
N PHE A 82 4.91 -5.70 19.38
CA PHE A 82 4.55 -4.45 20.02
C PHE A 82 3.84 -3.48 19.05
N TYR A 83 4.45 -3.22 17.89
CA TYR A 83 3.87 -2.34 16.88
C TYR A 83 2.55 -2.89 16.32
N GLU A 84 2.46 -4.20 16.07
CA GLU A 84 1.20 -4.84 15.66
C GLU A 84 0.09 -4.66 16.71
N SER A 85 0.42 -4.76 17.99
CA SER A 85 -0.54 -4.53 19.08
C SER A 85 -1.06 -3.09 19.09
N GLN A 86 -0.19 -2.10 18.89
CA GLN A 86 -0.59 -0.69 18.78
C GLN A 86 -1.47 -0.46 17.54
N LEU A 87 -1.13 -1.07 16.40
CA LEU A 87 -1.93 -0.97 15.17
C LEU A 87 -3.35 -1.52 15.38
N ILE A 88 -3.50 -2.69 16.02
CA ILE A 88 -4.80 -3.32 16.32
C ILE A 88 -5.64 -2.41 17.23
N VAL A 89 -5.05 -1.84 18.28
CA VAL A 89 -5.77 -0.96 19.22
C VAL A 89 -6.20 0.34 18.53
N LEU A 90 -5.32 0.97 17.74
CA LEU A 90 -5.65 2.19 16.99
C LEU A 90 -6.71 1.95 15.91
N ASP A 91 -6.65 0.84 15.15
CA ASP A 91 -7.68 0.47 14.18
C ASP A 91 -9.04 0.24 14.87
N THR A 92 -9.05 -0.40 16.05
CA THR A 92 -10.27 -0.57 16.84
C THR A 92 -10.84 0.76 17.33
N LEU A 93 -9.99 1.68 17.82
CA LEU A 93 -10.38 3.03 18.24
C LEU A 93 -10.96 3.83 17.06
N GLU A 94 -10.32 3.81 15.90
CA GLU A 94 -10.76 4.49 14.69
C GLU A 94 -12.17 4.04 14.29
N ARG A 95 -12.40 2.72 14.21
CA ARG A 95 -13.70 2.15 13.85
C ARG A 95 -14.80 2.45 14.87
N CYS A 96 -14.45 2.52 16.16
CA CYS A 96 -15.41 2.91 17.20
C CYS A 96 -15.81 4.38 17.10
N LEU A 97 -14.87 5.27 16.73
CA LEU A 97 -15.11 6.70 16.59
C LEU A 97 -15.86 7.05 15.31
N SER A 98 -15.52 6.40 14.19
CA SER A 98 -16.17 6.63 12.89
C SER A 98 -17.63 6.15 12.86
N GLY A 99 -17.98 5.15 13.67
CA GLY A 99 -19.35 4.62 13.80
C GLY A 99 -20.32 5.44 14.68
N GLN A 100 -19.90 6.59 15.22
CA GLN A 100 -20.71 7.42 16.11
C GLN A 100 -21.74 8.28 15.36
N PRO A 101 -23.01 8.37 15.82
CA PRO A 101 -23.96 9.36 15.32
C PRO A 101 -23.54 10.79 15.76
N LYS A 102 -23.88 11.81 14.96
CA LYS A 102 -23.43 13.22 15.10
C LYS A 102 -23.92 13.96 16.37
N GLU A 103 -24.75 13.36 17.23
CA GLU A 103 -25.53 14.09 18.26
C GLU A 103 -25.36 13.60 19.71
N THR A 104 -24.34 12.81 20.02
CA THR A 104 -24.09 12.34 21.40
C THR A 104 -22.86 13.00 22.00
N SER A 105 -23.01 14.18 22.60
CA SER A 105 -21.96 14.77 23.44
C SER A 105 -22.39 14.76 24.92
N ARG A 106 -21.93 13.76 25.69
CA ARG A 106 -22.11 13.67 27.15
C ARG A 106 -20.85 14.11 27.90
N TYR A 107 -21.01 14.67 29.09
CA TYR A 107 -19.94 15.30 29.86
C TYR A 107 -18.76 14.35 30.21
N ASP A 108 -19.02 13.06 30.48
CA ASP A 108 -17.98 12.03 30.73
C ASP A 108 -17.06 11.78 29.52
N GLU A 109 -17.48 12.16 28.32
CA GLU A 109 -16.68 11.97 27.10
C GLU A 109 -15.52 12.98 27.03
N ALA A 110 -15.67 14.18 27.60
CA ALA A 110 -14.64 15.22 27.53
C ALA A 110 -13.33 14.85 28.26
N MET A 111 -13.42 14.12 29.37
CA MET A 111 -12.23 13.63 30.10
C MET A 111 -11.53 12.50 29.34
N ASN A 112 -12.31 11.58 28.78
CA ASN A 112 -11.78 10.49 27.95
C ASN A 112 -11.08 11.02 26.69
N VAL A 113 -11.65 12.03 26.04
CA VAL A 113 -11.06 12.73 24.88
C VAL A 113 -9.70 13.32 25.24
N LYS A 114 -9.56 13.99 26.40
CA LYS A 114 -8.28 14.56 26.83
C LYS A 114 -7.20 13.49 27.04
N THR A 115 -7.55 12.40 27.72
CA THR A 115 -6.62 11.29 27.95
C THR A 115 -6.22 10.62 26.65
N LEU A 116 -7.18 10.36 25.76
CA LEU A 116 -6.92 9.75 24.46
C LEU A 116 -6.04 10.64 23.58
N LEU A 117 -6.32 11.95 23.51
CA LEU A 117 -5.47 12.90 22.77
C LEU A 117 -4.02 12.88 23.26
N ARG A 118 -3.80 12.78 24.59
CA ARG A 118 -2.45 12.70 25.15
C ARG A 118 -1.69 11.47 24.66
N GLU A 119 -2.35 10.30 24.60
CA GLU A 119 -1.71 9.09 24.08
C GLU A 119 -1.50 9.16 22.56
N LEU A 120 -2.42 9.76 21.81
CA LEU A 120 -2.32 9.90 20.35
C LEU A 120 -1.18 10.84 19.92
N CYS A 121 -0.95 11.92 20.67
CA CYS A 121 0.15 12.86 20.40
C CYS A 121 1.53 12.19 20.41
N GLN A 122 1.72 11.10 21.16
CA GLN A 122 3.00 10.36 21.22
C GLN A 122 3.37 9.72 19.88
N PHE A 123 2.40 9.49 18.99
CA PHE A 123 2.65 8.89 17.67
C PHE A 123 3.00 9.92 16.60
N ILE A 124 2.64 11.19 16.78
CA ILE A 124 2.76 12.23 15.73
C ILE A 124 4.23 12.60 15.46
N ASP A 125 5.04 12.75 16.52
CA ASP A 125 6.43 13.26 16.44
C ASP A 125 7.51 12.17 16.24
N VAL A 126 7.13 10.90 16.12
CA VAL A 126 8.13 9.81 16.04
C VAL A 126 8.89 9.84 14.70
N PRO A 127 10.23 9.80 14.63
CA PRO A 127 10.95 9.76 13.34
C PRO A 127 10.45 8.59 12.46
N SER A 128 10.12 8.88 11.19
CA SER A 128 9.51 7.92 10.25
C SER A 128 10.56 6.99 9.62
N GLU A 129 11.29 6.23 10.44
CA GLU A 129 12.36 5.33 9.98
C GLU A 129 11.86 3.92 9.63
N ASN A 130 10.75 3.47 10.23
CA ASN A 130 10.20 2.12 10.09
C ASN A 130 8.80 2.16 9.45
N HIS A 131 8.50 1.25 8.50
CA HIS A 131 7.19 1.15 7.86
C HIS A 131 6.03 1.03 8.87
N MET A 132 6.22 0.28 9.96
CA MET A 132 5.20 0.14 11.02
C MET A 132 4.93 1.48 11.73
N VAL A 133 5.96 2.31 11.94
CA VAL A 133 5.80 3.65 12.54
C VAL A 133 5.01 4.58 11.61
N VAL A 134 5.22 4.48 10.30
CA VAL A 134 4.42 5.22 9.31
C VAL A 134 2.95 4.79 9.34
N GLN A 135 2.68 3.48 9.44
CA GLN A 135 1.30 2.97 9.57
C GLN A 135 0.64 3.46 10.87
N LEU A 136 1.38 3.48 11.98
CA LEU A 136 0.89 3.99 13.27
C LEU A 136 0.55 5.49 13.20
N LYS A 137 1.41 6.30 12.58
CA LYS A 137 1.13 7.72 12.35
C LYS A 137 -0.15 7.92 11.54
N ASN A 138 -0.31 7.16 10.47
CA ASN A 138 -1.49 7.24 9.60
C ASN A 138 -2.77 6.85 10.36
N LEU A 139 -2.73 5.77 11.16
CA LEU A 139 -3.87 5.38 11.99
C LEU A 139 -4.16 6.40 13.10
N ALA A 140 -3.13 6.89 13.81
CA ALA A 140 -3.30 7.92 14.82
C ALA A 140 -3.94 9.19 14.23
N SER A 141 -3.52 9.62 13.03
CA SER A 141 -4.15 10.71 12.29
C SER A 141 -5.64 10.45 12.02
N LYS A 142 -6.01 9.22 11.60
CA LYS A 142 -7.42 8.86 11.35
C LYS A 142 -8.25 8.83 12.63
N VAL A 143 -7.67 8.37 13.75
CA VAL A 143 -8.31 8.41 15.07
C VAL A 143 -8.56 9.86 15.50
N ILE A 144 -7.56 10.74 15.37
CA ILE A 144 -7.71 12.19 15.70
C ILE A 144 -8.78 12.84 14.82
N PHE A 145 -8.77 12.54 13.52
CA PHE A 145 -9.76 13.04 12.58
C PHE A 145 -11.17 12.61 12.99
N SER A 146 -11.37 11.33 13.27
CA SER A 146 -12.66 10.79 13.70
C SER A 146 -13.11 11.34 15.05
N LEU A 147 -12.18 11.52 16.00
CA LEU A 147 -12.43 12.14 17.30
C LEU A 147 -12.92 13.60 17.18
N SER A 148 -12.30 14.35 16.27
CA SER A 148 -12.61 15.77 16.06
C SER A 148 -13.97 16.01 15.38
N LEU A 149 -14.60 14.99 14.76
CA LEU A 149 -15.95 15.10 14.19
C LEU A 149 -16.96 15.57 15.23
N ASN A 150 -16.99 14.89 16.38
CA ASN A 150 -17.94 15.15 17.47
C ASN A 150 -17.34 15.96 18.63
N ASN A 151 -16.00 15.98 18.76
CA ASN A 151 -15.32 16.66 19.87
C ASN A 151 -14.39 17.80 19.42
N PHE A 152 -14.74 18.48 18.32
CA PHE A 152 -13.95 19.59 17.77
C PHE A 152 -13.52 20.62 18.82
N ASN A 153 -14.44 21.10 19.67
CA ASN A 153 -14.13 22.12 20.66
C ASN A 153 -13.04 21.67 21.66
N ALA A 154 -13.03 20.39 22.06
CA ALA A 154 -12.02 19.88 22.99
C ALA A 154 -10.62 19.86 22.36
N VAL A 155 -10.51 19.40 21.10
CA VAL A 155 -9.24 19.40 20.36
C VAL A 155 -8.81 20.85 20.06
N PHE A 156 -9.73 21.68 19.60
CA PHE A 156 -9.49 23.08 19.27
C PHE A 156 -9.04 23.90 20.48
N SER A 157 -9.65 23.71 21.65
CA SER A 157 -9.22 24.38 22.88
C SER A 157 -7.78 24.03 23.27
N ARG A 158 -7.34 22.80 23.01
CA ARG A 158 -5.94 22.39 23.24
C ARG A 158 -4.99 23.10 22.29
N ILE A 159 -5.33 23.16 20.99
CA ILE A 159 -4.56 23.89 19.97
C ILE A 159 -4.46 25.39 20.33
N SER A 160 -5.60 26.01 20.65
CA SER A 160 -5.69 27.43 21.01
C SER A 160 -4.88 27.75 22.29
N ALA A 161 -4.96 26.89 23.31
CA ALA A 161 -4.17 27.03 24.54
C ALA A 161 -2.66 26.94 24.25
N ARG A 162 -2.23 25.94 23.47
CA ARG A 162 -0.82 25.82 23.08
C ARG A 162 -0.35 27.04 22.29
N MET A 163 -1.16 27.53 21.36
CA MET A 163 -0.82 28.73 20.60
C MET A 163 -0.65 29.96 21.52
N GLN A 164 -1.50 30.10 22.54
CA GLN A 164 -1.38 31.15 23.55
C GLN A 164 -0.11 31.03 24.40
N GLU A 165 0.26 29.81 24.80
CA GLU A 165 1.50 29.53 25.53
C GLU A 165 2.72 29.91 24.68
N LEU A 166 2.74 29.51 23.40
CA LEU A 166 3.85 29.78 22.48
C LEU A 166 4.00 31.27 22.14
N SER A 167 2.92 32.05 22.17
CA SER A 167 2.95 33.51 22.07
C SER A 167 3.67 34.18 23.25
N ASN A 168 3.60 33.57 24.44
CA ASN A 168 4.12 34.14 25.68
C ASN A 168 5.42 33.47 26.17
N SER A 169 5.80 32.33 25.60
CA SER A 169 6.94 31.53 26.06
C SER A 169 8.27 32.11 25.59
N ASN A 170 9.26 32.14 26.50
CA ASN A 170 10.65 32.49 26.20
C ASN A 170 11.53 31.27 25.88
N GLU A 171 10.99 30.05 25.86
CA GLU A 171 11.76 28.84 25.55
C GLU A 171 12.36 28.88 24.13
N GLU A 172 13.59 28.37 24.00
CA GLU A 172 14.33 28.31 22.73
C GLU A 172 13.88 27.12 21.85
N ASN A 173 13.47 26.00 22.46
CA ASN A 173 12.99 24.78 21.78
C ASN A 173 11.64 24.30 22.34
N PRO A 174 10.54 25.00 22.06
CA PRO A 174 9.22 24.56 22.50
C PRO A 174 8.71 23.37 21.66
N ASP A 175 7.96 22.47 22.29
CA ASP A 175 7.25 21.37 21.60
C ASP A 175 6.10 21.93 20.71
N PHE A 176 6.05 21.46 19.46
CA PHE A 176 5.09 21.88 18.43
C PHE A 176 3.98 20.86 18.15
N ILE A 177 3.96 19.69 18.81
CA ILE A 177 3.01 18.58 18.54
C ILE A 177 1.55 19.06 18.53
N ASP A 178 1.17 19.87 19.51
CA ASP A 178 -0.21 20.36 19.63
C ASP A 178 -0.58 21.35 18.51
N ILE A 179 0.39 22.00 17.85
CA ILE A 179 0.15 22.81 16.64
C ILE A 179 -0.01 21.91 15.42
N GLU A 180 0.75 20.82 15.33
CA GLU A 180 0.62 19.85 14.25
C GLU A 180 -0.74 19.14 14.24
N LEU A 181 -1.46 19.09 15.37
CA LEU A 181 -2.84 18.61 15.44
C LEU A 181 -3.76 19.30 14.42
N ILE A 182 -3.47 20.55 14.03
CA ILE A 182 -4.24 21.28 13.00
C ILE A 182 -4.33 20.47 11.69
N GLN A 183 -3.29 19.72 11.31
CA GLN A 183 -3.30 18.95 10.08
C GLN A 183 -4.12 17.65 10.18
N HIS A 184 -4.55 17.26 11.38
CA HIS A 184 -5.21 15.96 11.64
C HIS A 184 -6.69 16.09 12.03
N ILE A 185 -7.19 17.31 12.23
CA ILE A 185 -8.58 17.57 12.61
C ILE A 185 -9.52 17.66 11.40
N ASN A 186 -10.76 17.24 11.60
CA ASN A 186 -11.87 17.41 10.67
C ASN A 186 -12.39 18.86 10.74
N LEU A 187 -12.21 19.58 9.64
CA LEU A 187 -12.68 20.94 9.46
C LEU A 187 -13.79 20.95 8.41
N ASP A 188 -14.96 21.49 8.76
CA ASP A 188 -15.93 22.05 7.81
C ASP A 188 -15.63 23.55 7.62
N VAL A 189 -16.34 24.23 6.71
CA VAL A 189 -16.13 25.66 6.45
C VAL A 189 -16.25 26.53 7.70
N THR A 190 -17.15 26.20 8.63
CA THR A 190 -17.39 26.98 9.86
C THR A 190 -16.23 26.82 10.85
N ARG A 191 -15.75 25.59 11.01
CA ARG A 191 -14.58 25.25 11.84
C ARG A 191 -13.31 25.85 11.26
N LEU A 192 -13.17 25.88 9.93
CA LEU A 192 -12.06 26.51 9.23
C LEU A 192 -12.04 28.03 9.50
N ILE A 193 -13.19 28.71 9.41
CA ILE A 193 -13.31 30.14 9.77
C ILE A 193 -12.88 30.37 11.21
N LYS A 194 -13.33 29.52 12.15
CA LYS A 194 -12.95 29.62 13.57
C LYS A 194 -11.44 29.46 13.78
N LEU A 195 -10.81 28.51 13.07
CA LEU A 195 -9.35 28.32 13.12
C LEU A 195 -8.58 29.51 12.53
N LEU A 196 -9.00 30.01 11.37
CA LEU A 196 -8.33 31.15 10.74
C LEU A 196 -8.43 32.42 11.58
N ASN A 197 -9.58 32.66 12.22
CA ASN A 197 -9.75 33.78 13.15
C ASN A 197 -8.78 33.69 14.34
N GLU A 198 -8.66 32.51 14.95
CA GLU A 198 -7.75 32.27 16.06
C GLU A 198 -6.28 32.52 15.66
N ILE A 199 -5.90 32.02 14.48
CA ILE A 199 -4.56 32.25 13.91
C ILE A 199 -4.35 33.74 13.67
N ASN A 200 -5.29 34.44 13.01
CA ASN A 200 -5.19 35.87 12.72
C ASN A 200 -4.97 36.72 13.99
N GLN A 201 -5.66 36.39 15.07
CA GLN A 201 -5.54 37.11 16.35
C GLN A 201 -4.16 36.93 16.98
N LYS A 202 -3.61 35.72 16.94
CA LYS A 202 -2.35 35.37 17.62
C LYS A 202 -1.11 35.50 16.74
N PHE A 203 -1.26 35.56 15.42
CA PHE A 203 -0.16 35.46 14.45
C PHE A 203 1.02 36.36 14.79
N LYS A 204 0.79 37.67 15.00
CA LYS A 204 1.86 38.66 15.26
C LYS A 204 2.69 38.39 16.51
N SER A 205 2.14 37.65 17.47
CA SER A 205 2.81 37.33 18.74
C SER A 205 3.67 36.07 18.68
N LEU A 206 3.58 35.29 17.59
CA LEU A 206 4.29 34.03 17.47
C LEU A 206 5.79 34.21 17.15
N LYS A 207 6.60 33.24 17.56
CA LYS A 207 8.03 33.15 17.26
C LYS A 207 8.30 32.49 15.90
N LYS A 208 9.50 32.73 15.36
CA LYS A 208 9.95 32.28 14.02
C LYS A 208 9.68 30.78 13.73
N ASN A 209 10.04 29.89 14.66
CA ASN A 209 9.93 28.44 14.45
C ASN A 209 8.47 27.96 14.43
N VAL A 210 7.60 28.59 15.22
CA VAL A 210 6.17 28.28 15.29
C VAL A 210 5.49 28.57 13.95
N TYR A 211 5.84 29.67 13.27
CA TYR A 211 5.22 30.01 11.98
C TYR A 211 5.40 28.91 10.94
N VAL A 212 6.58 28.31 10.84
CA VAL A 212 6.85 27.30 9.81
C VAL A 212 5.96 26.08 10.03
N VAL A 213 5.87 25.59 11.26
CA VAL A 213 5.01 24.45 11.60
C VAL A 213 3.54 24.80 11.42
N LEU A 214 3.12 25.99 11.87
CA LEU A 214 1.75 26.46 11.74
C LEU A 214 1.31 26.58 10.27
N MET A 215 2.14 27.17 9.41
CA MET A 215 1.84 27.33 7.99
C MET A 215 1.73 25.98 7.28
N ASN A 216 2.67 25.06 7.53
CA ASN A 216 2.63 23.72 6.95
C ASN A 216 1.40 22.93 7.42
N SER A 217 1.05 23.06 8.70
CA SER A 217 -0.12 22.38 9.28
C SER A 217 -1.42 22.96 8.73
N LEU A 218 -1.50 24.28 8.57
CA LEU A 218 -2.66 24.96 8.01
C LEU A 218 -2.84 24.65 6.52
N GLU A 219 -1.76 24.61 5.73
CA GLU A 219 -1.83 24.21 4.31
C GLU A 219 -2.45 22.82 4.17
N LYS A 220 -1.95 21.84 4.95
CA LYS A 220 -2.50 20.48 4.97
C LYS A 220 -3.94 20.43 5.47
N ALA A 221 -4.30 21.24 6.46
CA ALA A 221 -5.66 21.31 6.97
C ALA A 221 -6.65 21.80 5.90
N ILE A 222 -6.27 22.80 5.09
CA ILE A 222 -7.09 23.27 3.96
C ILE A 222 -7.22 22.17 2.89
N TRP A 223 -6.13 21.45 2.57
CA TRP A 223 -6.20 20.30 1.66
C TRP A 223 -7.14 19.21 2.17
N ASN A 224 -7.03 18.86 3.45
CA ASN A 224 -7.89 17.85 4.08
C ASN A 224 -9.37 18.28 4.10
N TRP A 225 -9.66 19.57 4.31
CA TRP A 225 -11.01 20.11 4.17
C TRP A 225 -11.53 19.96 2.73
N MET A 226 -10.73 20.31 1.72
CA MET A 226 -11.12 20.14 0.31
C MET A 226 -11.32 18.66 -0.08
N ASP A 227 -10.51 17.75 0.45
CA ASP A 227 -10.64 16.31 0.23
C ASP A 227 -11.88 15.72 0.93
N THR A 228 -12.20 16.21 2.14
CA THR A 228 -13.32 15.70 2.94
C THR A 228 -14.67 16.30 2.51
N TYR A 229 -14.70 17.59 2.22
CA TYR A 229 -15.90 18.37 1.90
C TYR A 229 -15.76 19.11 0.55
N PRO A 230 -15.50 18.41 -0.57
CA PRO A 230 -15.26 19.05 -1.87
C PRO A 230 -16.44 19.89 -2.36
N LYS A 231 -17.67 19.57 -1.90
CA LYS A 231 -18.88 20.35 -2.22
C LYS A 231 -18.85 21.75 -1.59
N GLU A 232 -18.39 21.89 -0.36
CA GLU A 232 -18.28 23.20 0.30
C GLU A 232 -17.31 24.11 -0.47
N PHE A 233 -16.19 23.56 -0.94
CA PHE A 233 -15.24 24.30 -1.76
C PHE A 233 -15.85 24.69 -3.12
N MET A 234 -16.58 23.81 -3.79
CA MET A 234 -17.29 24.15 -5.03
C MET A 234 -18.32 25.27 -4.85
N ASP A 235 -19.12 25.19 -3.78
CA ASP A 235 -20.13 26.20 -3.48
C ASP A 235 -19.48 27.55 -3.16
N LEU A 236 -18.32 27.54 -2.47
CA LEU A 236 -17.51 28.74 -2.22
C LEU A 236 -17.04 29.42 -3.50
N GLN A 237 -16.64 28.65 -4.52
CA GLN A 237 -16.21 29.22 -5.80
C GLN A 237 -17.37 29.88 -6.56
N ARG A 238 -18.62 29.41 -6.38
CA ARG A 238 -19.81 30.02 -6.99
C ARG A 238 -20.37 31.20 -6.20
N LYS A 239 -20.31 31.11 -4.86
CA LYS A 239 -20.81 32.13 -3.95
C LYS A 239 -19.80 32.35 -2.83
N THR A 240 -19.21 33.54 -2.83
CA THR A 240 -18.23 33.93 -1.81
C THR A 240 -18.85 33.91 -0.40
N ASN A 241 -18.13 33.30 0.55
CA ASN A 241 -18.42 33.43 1.97
C ASN A 241 -17.62 34.64 2.51
N GLU A 242 -18.31 35.72 2.86
CA GLU A 242 -17.67 36.99 3.26
C GLU A 242 -16.83 36.85 4.54
N GLU A 243 -17.25 36.02 5.51
CA GLU A 243 -16.47 35.79 6.74
C GLU A 243 -15.16 35.04 6.45
N LEU A 244 -15.22 34.00 5.62
CA LEU A 244 -14.03 33.27 5.19
C LEU A 244 -13.10 34.17 4.36
N ALA A 245 -13.67 34.95 3.45
CA ALA A 245 -12.92 35.87 2.60
C ALA A 245 -12.14 36.90 3.43
N ASP A 246 -12.79 37.51 4.43
CA ASP A 246 -12.15 38.44 5.37
C ASP A 246 -11.04 37.77 6.19
N CYS A 247 -11.26 36.53 6.67
CA CYS A 247 -10.23 35.76 7.37
C CYS A 247 -9.01 35.48 6.49
N CYS A 248 -9.23 35.05 5.25
CA CYS A 248 -8.18 34.76 4.28
C CYS A 248 -7.42 36.02 3.87
N ASP A 249 -8.13 37.14 3.68
CA ASP A 249 -7.55 38.44 3.30
C ASP A 249 -6.60 38.96 4.40
N LYS A 250 -7.06 38.95 5.66
CA LYS A 250 -6.24 39.31 6.82
C LYS A 250 -5.00 38.43 6.96
N LEU A 251 -5.15 37.11 6.82
CA LEU A 251 -4.03 36.19 6.95
C LEU A 251 -3.02 36.36 5.82
N PHE A 252 -3.49 36.62 4.59
CA PHE A 252 -2.60 36.92 3.46
C PHE A 252 -1.72 38.13 3.77
N ASP A 253 -2.32 39.22 4.24
CA ASP A 253 -1.58 40.45 4.54
C ASP A 253 -0.59 40.25 5.72
N LEU A 254 -0.94 39.44 6.71
CA LEU A 254 -0.03 39.06 7.80
C LEU A 254 1.18 38.25 7.29
N LEU A 255 0.95 37.32 6.37
CA LEU A 255 2.01 36.53 5.74
C LEU A 255 2.91 37.39 4.84
N ASP A 256 2.32 38.30 4.07
CA ASP A 256 3.05 39.22 3.19
C ASP A 256 3.98 40.14 4.01
N ASN A 257 3.46 40.75 5.08
CA ASN A 257 4.25 41.57 5.99
C ASN A 257 5.34 40.78 6.71
N PHE A 258 5.07 39.54 7.10
CA PHE A 258 6.08 38.66 7.70
C PHE A 258 7.23 38.32 6.72
N ALA A 259 6.89 38.20 5.44
CA ALA A 259 7.80 37.87 4.35
C ALA A 259 8.69 39.05 3.92
N GLU A 260 8.26 40.30 4.08
CA GLU A 260 9.02 41.51 3.69
C GLU A 260 10.44 41.54 4.30
N ASN A 261 10.61 41.00 5.52
CA ASN A 261 11.85 41.06 6.28
C ASN A 261 12.88 39.96 5.92
N ASN A 262 12.54 38.97 5.07
CA ASN A 262 13.48 37.90 4.71
C ASN A 262 13.06 37.16 3.43
N SER A 263 13.92 37.21 2.40
CA SER A 263 13.67 36.58 1.10
C SER A 263 13.43 35.07 1.18
N LYS A 264 14.12 34.31 2.05
CA LYS A 264 13.86 32.86 2.20
C LYS A 264 12.52 32.58 2.88
N LYS A 265 12.10 33.41 3.84
CA LYS A 265 10.79 33.27 4.48
C LYS A 265 9.67 33.51 3.48
N ARG A 266 9.83 34.53 2.63
CA ARG A 266 8.89 34.87 1.56
C ARG A 266 8.62 33.68 0.63
N LEU A 267 9.63 32.91 0.27
CA LEU A 267 9.46 31.76 -0.62
C LEU A 267 8.60 30.65 -0.01
N ASN A 268 8.70 30.45 1.31
CA ASN A 268 7.95 29.42 2.02
C ASN A 268 6.48 29.81 2.26
N THR A 269 6.12 31.09 2.17
CA THR A 269 4.72 31.55 2.34
C THR A 269 3.90 31.46 1.07
N TRP A 270 4.54 31.39 -0.11
CA TRP A 270 3.86 31.46 -1.41
C TRP A 270 2.77 30.40 -1.62
N PRO A 271 2.99 29.10 -1.28
CA PRO A 271 1.95 28.08 -1.48
C PRO A 271 0.67 28.40 -0.69
N LEU A 272 0.81 28.75 0.60
CA LEU A 272 -0.31 29.12 1.45
C LEU A 272 -0.96 30.44 1.01
N GLN A 273 -0.18 31.45 0.63
CA GLN A 273 -0.70 32.72 0.10
C GLN A 273 -1.55 32.51 -1.16
N MET A 274 -1.12 31.64 -2.07
CA MET A 274 -1.91 31.29 -3.27
C MET A 274 -3.18 30.55 -2.89
N MET A 275 -3.14 29.60 -1.96
CA MET A 275 -4.34 28.89 -1.49
C MET A 275 -5.34 29.86 -0.85
N LEU A 276 -4.90 30.76 0.03
CA LEU A 276 -5.76 31.78 0.65
C LEU A 276 -6.40 32.70 -0.40
N LEU A 277 -5.67 33.03 -1.47
CA LEU A 277 -6.20 33.83 -2.57
C LEU A 277 -7.28 33.08 -3.37
N VAL A 278 -7.09 31.77 -3.62
CA VAL A 278 -8.11 30.94 -4.29
C VAL A 278 -9.36 30.73 -3.42
N LEU A 279 -9.22 30.69 -2.09
CA LEU A 279 -10.36 30.68 -1.18
C LEU A 279 -11.15 32.00 -1.20
N ASN A 280 -10.52 33.10 -1.62
CA ASN A 280 -11.16 34.41 -1.80
C ASN A 280 -11.42 34.69 -3.29
N SER A 281 -12.45 34.04 -3.84
CA SER A 281 -12.79 34.10 -5.27
C SER A 281 -12.98 35.53 -5.80
N LYS A 282 -13.61 36.41 -5.03
CA LYS A 282 -13.88 37.81 -5.41
C LYS A 282 -12.62 38.63 -5.68
N ILE A 283 -11.63 38.56 -4.76
CA ILE A 283 -10.36 39.28 -4.94
C ILE A 283 -9.56 38.67 -6.10
N LEU A 284 -9.58 37.34 -6.22
CA LEU A 284 -8.90 36.66 -7.32
C LEU A 284 -9.50 37.03 -8.69
N GLU A 285 -10.82 37.08 -8.81
CA GLU A 285 -11.54 37.52 -10.00
C GLU A 285 -11.15 38.95 -10.40
N GLU A 286 -11.11 39.87 -9.43
CA GLU A 286 -10.69 41.24 -9.65
C GLU A 286 -9.25 41.32 -10.18
N ILE A 287 -8.32 40.55 -9.60
CA ILE A 287 -6.92 40.51 -10.02
C ILE A 287 -6.76 39.97 -11.44
N VAL A 288 -7.41 38.84 -11.76
CA VAL A 288 -7.28 38.17 -13.06
C VAL A 288 -7.98 38.99 -14.16
N ASN A 289 -9.15 39.57 -13.88
CA ASN A 289 -9.88 40.38 -14.85
C ASN A 289 -9.23 41.76 -15.07
N ALA A 290 -8.44 42.26 -14.12
CA ALA A 290 -7.67 43.50 -14.31
C ALA A 290 -6.64 43.38 -15.45
N ASP A 291 -6.17 42.18 -15.77
CA ASP A 291 -5.31 41.94 -16.94
C ASP A 291 -6.09 42.12 -18.26
N ALA A 292 -7.42 41.95 -18.24
CA ALA A 292 -8.33 42.21 -19.36
C ALA A 292 -8.91 43.64 -19.38
N GLY A 293 -8.41 44.54 -18.51
CA GLY A 293 -8.83 45.95 -18.46
C GLY A 293 -10.03 46.26 -17.55
N ALA A 294 -10.45 45.30 -16.70
CA ALA A 294 -11.53 45.53 -15.73
C ALA A 294 -11.10 46.50 -14.59
N PRO A 295 -12.06 47.16 -13.91
CA PRO A 295 -11.77 48.02 -12.76
C PRO A 295 -11.02 47.27 -11.65
N PHE A 296 -9.97 47.89 -11.11
CA PHE A 296 -9.08 47.30 -10.11
C PHE A 296 -8.88 48.23 -8.91
N SER A 297 -9.13 47.72 -7.73
CA SER A 297 -8.95 48.39 -6.44
C SER A 297 -7.47 48.48 -6.09
N PRO A 298 -6.96 49.69 -5.80
CA PRO A 298 -5.56 49.85 -5.38
C PRO A 298 -5.25 49.12 -4.06
N LYS A 299 -6.25 48.76 -3.24
CA LYS A 299 -6.07 47.96 -2.02
C LYS A 299 -5.50 46.57 -2.30
N HIS A 300 -5.76 46.01 -3.49
CA HIS A 300 -5.33 44.66 -3.85
C HIS A 300 -4.02 44.63 -4.66
N PHE A 301 -3.32 45.78 -4.77
CA PHE A 301 -2.10 45.90 -5.57
C PHE A 301 -1.00 44.91 -5.18
N ARG A 302 -0.74 44.73 -3.89
CA ARG A 302 0.27 43.77 -3.40
C ARG A 302 -0.08 42.32 -3.77
N LYS A 303 -1.36 41.96 -3.69
CA LYS A 303 -1.88 40.64 -4.07
C LYS A 303 -1.71 40.37 -5.56
N ARG A 304 -1.98 41.36 -6.42
CA ARG A 304 -1.68 41.29 -7.86
C ARG A 304 -0.18 41.14 -8.11
N GLN A 305 0.66 41.94 -7.45
CA GLN A 305 2.11 41.86 -7.57
C GLN A 305 2.65 40.48 -7.16
N PHE A 306 2.07 39.87 -6.13
CA PHE A 306 2.38 38.49 -5.74
C PHE A 306 2.10 37.51 -6.88
N VAL A 307 0.89 37.51 -7.44
CA VAL A 307 0.52 36.63 -8.58
C VAL A 307 1.46 36.81 -9.76
N GLU A 308 1.79 38.05 -10.13
CA GLU A 308 2.74 38.35 -11.20
C GLU A 308 4.17 37.89 -10.88
N SER A 309 4.59 37.98 -9.63
CA SER A 309 5.90 37.50 -9.19
C SER A 309 6.01 35.98 -9.31
N VAL A 310 4.94 35.25 -8.97
CA VAL A 310 4.86 33.79 -9.11
C VAL A 310 4.93 33.39 -10.59
N LYS A 311 4.14 34.02 -11.46
CA LYS A 311 4.16 33.76 -12.92
C LYS A 311 5.55 34.00 -13.50
N LYS A 312 6.15 35.17 -13.24
CA LYS A 312 7.48 35.54 -13.77
C LYS A 312 8.60 34.62 -13.28
N ALA A 313 8.49 34.09 -12.07
CA ALA A 313 9.49 33.21 -11.49
C ALA A 313 9.54 31.80 -12.15
N LEU A 314 8.49 31.38 -12.85
CA LEU A 314 8.50 30.13 -13.62
C LEU A 314 9.21 30.24 -14.97
N VAL A 315 9.28 31.45 -15.55
CA VAL A 315 9.85 31.65 -16.89
C VAL A 315 11.35 31.29 -16.88
N PRO A 316 11.81 30.42 -17.81
CA PRO A 316 13.22 30.05 -17.90
C PRO A 316 14.12 31.29 -17.99
N HIS A 317 15.22 31.29 -17.23
CA HIS A 317 16.23 32.37 -17.19
C HIS A 317 15.77 33.74 -16.62
N ALA A 318 14.50 33.89 -16.20
CA ALA A 318 14.00 35.16 -15.67
C ALA A 318 14.23 35.37 -14.16
N ALA A 319 14.45 34.30 -13.39
CA ALA A 319 14.52 34.35 -11.93
C ALA A 319 15.62 33.49 -11.32
N SER A 320 15.92 33.71 -10.04
CA SER A 320 16.86 32.88 -9.28
C SER A 320 16.33 31.45 -9.10
N LYS A 321 17.23 30.48 -8.92
CA LYS A 321 16.86 29.07 -8.70
C LYS A 321 15.82 28.92 -7.57
N GLN A 322 16.05 29.57 -6.42
CA GLN A 322 15.15 29.49 -5.26
C GLN A 322 13.76 30.07 -5.53
N LEU A 323 13.68 31.17 -6.31
CA LEU A 323 12.39 31.74 -6.73
C LEU A 323 11.63 30.79 -7.65
N CYS A 324 12.33 30.18 -8.62
CA CYS A 324 11.75 29.21 -9.53
C CYS A 324 11.25 27.96 -8.79
N GLU A 325 12.01 27.47 -7.80
CA GLU A 325 11.63 26.34 -6.95
C GLU A 325 10.35 26.63 -6.14
N ALA A 326 10.25 27.82 -5.52
CA ALA A 326 9.05 28.23 -4.78
C ALA A 326 7.84 28.45 -5.70
N ALA A 327 8.06 29.02 -6.89
CA ALA A 327 7.04 29.20 -7.90
C ALA A 327 6.50 27.85 -8.39
N ALA A 328 7.37 26.85 -8.60
CA ALA A 328 6.99 25.51 -9.00
C ALA A 328 6.06 24.87 -7.96
N VAL A 329 6.43 24.89 -6.67
CA VAL A 329 5.57 24.38 -5.58
C VAL A 329 4.22 25.08 -5.60
N THR A 330 4.22 26.41 -5.65
CA THR A 330 3.00 27.24 -5.62
C THR A 330 2.08 26.95 -6.82
N CYS A 331 2.65 26.81 -8.03
CA CYS A 331 1.87 26.57 -9.24
C CYS A 331 1.35 25.13 -9.33
N VAL A 332 2.07 24.13 -8.81
CA VAL A 332 1.52 22.77 -8.66
C VAL A 332 0.32 22.79 -7.72
N ARG A 333 0.41 23.51 -6.59
CA ARG A 333 -0.73 23.67 -5.67
C ARG A 333 -1.92 24.33 -6.36
N LEU A 334 -1.70 25.41 -7.11
CA LEU A 334 -2.72 26.05 -7.92
C LEU A 334 -3.36 25.10 -8.94
N CYS A 335 -2.55 24.35 -9.71
CA CYS A 335 -3.05 23.36 -10.66
C CYS A 335 -3.90 22.30 -9.95
N LYS A 336 -3.42 21.78 -8.82
CA LYS A 336 -4.16 20.81 -8.00
C LYS A 336 -5.50 21.39 -7.51
N THR A 337 -5.51 22.61 -6.99
CA THR A 337 -6.73 23.29 -6.52
C THR A 337 -7.76 23.41 -7.63
N SER A 338 -7.34 23.75 -8.86
CA SER A 338 -8.26 23.85 -10.00
C SER A 338 -8.99 22.53 -10.32
N THR A 339 -8.40 21.38 -9.97
CA THR A 339 -9.06 20.07 -10.18
C THR A 339 -10.29 19.85 -9.29
N TYR A 340 -10.41 20.59 -8.18
CA TYR A 340 -11.57 20.53 -7.28
C TYR A 340 -12.71 21.46 -7.73
N ILE A 341 -12.50 22.23 -8.80
CA ILE A 341 -13.53 23.03 -9.45
C ILE A 341 -14.13 22.20 -10.58
N ASN A 342 -15.46 22.21 -10.69
CA ASN A 342 -16.15 21.46 -11.72
C ASN A 342 -15.89 22.08 -13.10
N ILE A 343 -15.53 21.25 -14.09
CA ILE A 343 -15.25 21.65 -15.48
C ILE A 343 -16.41 22.40 -16.16
N LEU A 344 -17.64 22.24 -15.65
CA LEU A 344 -18.82 22.96 -16.16
C LEU A 344 -18.80 24.46 -15.81
N ASP A 345 -18.00 24.88 -14.82
CA ASP A 345 -17.77 26.29 -14.49
C ASP A 345 -16.57 26.85 -15.27
N SER A 346 -16.64 26.78 -16.60
CA SER A 346 -15.53 27.14 -17.49
C SER A 346 -15.13 28.63 -17.41
N SER A 347 -16.01 29.49 -16.92
CA SER A 347 -15.76 30.91 -16.67
C SER A 347 -14.90 31.19 -15.42
N ASN A 348 -14.64 30.18 -14.59
CA ASN A 348 -13.91 30.37 -13.35
C ASN A 348 -12.47 30.87 -13.62
N VAL A 349 -12.11 32.00 -13.00
CA VAL A 349 -10.82 32.67 -13.21
C VAL A 349 -9.60 31.84 -12.80
N VAL A 350 -9.78 30.84 -11.92
CA VAL A 350 -8.71 29.91 -11.54
C VAL A 350 -8.21 29.15 -12.78
N PHE A 351 -9.10 28.77 -13.70
CA PHE A 351 -8.70 28.10 -14.94
C PHE A 351 -7.84 29.01 -15.81
N SER A 352 -8.21 30.28 -15.97
CA SER A 352 -7.41 31.29 -16.69
C SER A 352 -6.01 31.44 -16.09
N LEU A 353 -5.91 31.47 -14.75
CA LEU A 353 -4.63 31.55 -14.07
C LEU A 353 -3.77 30.30 -14.29
N VAL A 354 -4.38 29.11 -14.26
CA VAL A 354 -3.69 27.83 -14.53
C VAL A 354 -3.18 27.75 -15.96
N GLN A 355 -3.96 28.20 -16.96
CA GLN A 355 -3.53 28.20 -18.36
C GLN A 355 -2.24 29.02 -18.58
N ASN A 356 -2.08 30.12 -17.83
CA ASN A 356 -0.88 30.97 -17.91
C ASN A 356 0.40 30.32 -17.36
N VAL A 357 0.31 29.27 -16.54
CA VAL A 357 1.47 28.68 -15.84
C VAL A 357 1.72 27.21 -16.16
N ILE A 358 0.70 26.47 -16.60
CA ILE A 358 0.77 25.01 -16.72
C ILE A 358 1.80 24.54 -17.77
N SER A 359 1.96 25.28 -18.87
CA SER A 359 2.93 24.95 -19.93
C SER A 359 4.37 25.06 -19.42
N ASP A 360 4.71 26.21 -18.82
CA ASP A 360 6.04 26.45 -18.25
C ASP A 360 6.35 25.47 -17.11
N LEU A 361 5.34 25.15 -16.29
CA LEU A 361 5.47 24.19 -15.21
C LEU A 361 5.79 22.77 -15.72
N LYS A 362 5.12 22.32 -16.79
CA LYS A 362 5.41 21.03 -17.44
C LYS A 362 6.82 21.01 -18.01
N MET A 363 7.23 22.07 -18.71
CA MET A 363 8.58 22.20 -19.27
C MET A 363 9.68 22.27 -18.20
N LEU A 364 9.35 22.75 -17.00
CA LEU A 364 10.28 22.79 -15.87
C LEU A 364 10.43 21.43 -15.18
N LEU A 365 9.31 20.76 -14.88
CA LEU A 365 9.30 19.55 -14.06
C LEU A 365 9.59 18.27 -14.87
N PHE A 366 9.17 18.21 -16.14
CA PHE A 366 9.27 17.02 -16.98
C PHE A 366 10.22 17.22 -18.16
N ASN A 367 11.42 17.74 -17.90
CA ASN A 367 12.46 17.95 -18.91
C ASN A 367 13.55 16.86 -18.82
N PRO A 368 13.66 15.93 -19.79
CA PRO A 368 14.71 14.92 -19.77
C PRO A 368 16.13 15.47 -19.91
N GLY A 369 16.30 16.58 -20.63
CA GLY A 369 17.61 17.19 -20.88
C GLY A 369 18.17 17.94 -19.68
N LYS A 370 17.30 18.41 -18.78
CA LYS A 370 17.67 19.05 -17.51
C LYS A 370 16.70 18.60 -16.41
N PRO A 371 16.95 17.44 -15.78
CA PRO A 371 16.07 16.92 -14.74
C PRO A 371 15.89 17.89 -13.58
N TYR A 372 14.66 18.01 -13.10
CA TYR A 372 14.34 18.87 -11.97
C TYR A 372 14.92 18.32 -10.65
N GLY A 373 15.46 19.20 -9.81
CA GLY A 373 15.97 18.83 -8.49
C GLY A 373 16.40 20.02 -7.63
N ARG A 374 15.86 20.10 -6.42
CA ARG A 374 16.17 21.14 -5.43
C ARG A 374 17.40 20.79 -4.57
N GLY A 375 17.79 19.51 -4.54
CA GLY A 375 18.99 19.02 -3.86
C GLY A 375 18.81 17.57 -3.40
N GLN A 376 19.91 16.93 -2.97
CA GLN A 376 19.90 15.53 -2.49
C GLN A 376 18.97 15.34 -1.27
N ALA A 377 18.85 16.33 -0.39
CA ALA A 377 18.02 16.26 0.81
C ALA A 377 16.50 16.38 0.54
N THR A 378 16.10 16.86 -0.65
CA THR A 378 14.69 17.15 -0.99
C THR A 378 14.13 16.24 -2.08
N VAL A 379 14.88 15.20 -2.48
CA VAL A 379 14.50 14.33 -3.60
C VAL A 379 13.09 13.76 -3.46
N ASN A 380 12.72 13.28 -2.27
CA ASN A 380 11.37 12.75 -2.04
C ASN A 380 10.28 13.83 -2.20
N GLN A 381 10.55 15.05 -1.70
CA GLN A 381 9.62 16.17 -1.84
C GLN A 381 9.49 16.63 -3.30
N ASP A 382 10.57 16.50 -4.09
CA ASP A 382 10.57 16.79 -5.53
C ASP A 382 9.71 15.77 -6.29
N VAL A 383 9.85 14.49 -5.94
CA VAL A 383 9.03 13.41 -6.49
C VAL A 383 7.55 13.60 -6.16
N ASP A 384 7.22 13.90 -4.90
CA ASP A 384 5.83 14.17 -4.48
C ASP A 384 5.23 15.37 -5.22
N LEU A 385 6.04 16.42 -5.42
CA LEU A 385 5.65 17.60 -6.20
C LEU A 385 5.36 17.24 -7.66
N MET A 386 6.21 16.42 -8.27
CA MET A 386 6.02 15.95 -9.65
C MET A 386 4.80 15.03 -9.78
N ILE A 387 4.53 14.17 -8.80
CA ILE A 387 3.31 13.34 -8.75
C ILE A 387 2.07 14.23 -8.68
N ASP A 388 2.03 15.19 -7.76
CA ASP A 388 0.92 16.16 -7.66
C ASP A 388 0.72 16.91 -8.99
N CYS A 389 1.82 17.31 -9.65
CA CYS A 389 1.76 17.99 -10.94
C CYS A 389 1.19 17.09 -12.04
N PHE A 390 1.66 15.84 -12.13
CA PHE A 390 1.22 14.89 -13.15
C PHE A 390 -0.27 14.59 -13.00
N VAL A 391 -0.71 14.26 -11.78
CA VAL A 391 -2.12 13.99 -11.48
C VAL A 391 -3.00 15.20 -11.80
N SER A 392 -2.52 16.40 -11.48
CA SER A 392 -3.25 17.65 -11.82
C SER A 392 -3.34 17.85 -13.34
N CYS A 393 -2.23 17.65 -14.07
CA CYS A 393 -2.21 17.75 -15.52
C CYS A 393 -3.16 16.74 -16.19
N PHE A 394 -3.19 15.51 -15.69
CA PHE A 394 -4.13 14.48 -16.15
C PHE A 394 -5.59 14.90 -15.91
N ARG A 395 -5.91 15.45 -14.74
CA ARG A 395 -7.27 15.89 -14.39
C ARG A 395 -7.73 17.11 -15.17
N ILE A 396 -6.82 18.02 -15.53
CA ILE A 396 -7.12 19.25 -16.27
C ILE A 396 -7.27 18.98 -17.78
N ASN A 397 -6.32 18.23 -18.36
CA ASN A 397 -6.32 17.92 -19.79
C ASN A 397 -5.80 16.50 -20.04
N PRO A 398 -6.66 15.48 -19.93
CA PRO A 398 -6.24 14.08 -19.97
C PRO A 398 -5.72 13.64 -21.33
N HIS A 399 -6.22 14.22 -22.44
CA HIS A 399 -5.86 13.80 -23.79
C HIS A 399 -4.55 14.43 -24.31
N ASN A 400 -4.16 15.60 -23.80
CA ASN A 400 -2.92 16.29 -24.21
C ASN A 400 -1.91 16.38 -23.06
N ASN A 401 -1.44 15.21 -22.60
CA ASN A 401 -0.47 15.11 -21.53
C ASN A 401 0.95 14.82 -22.09
N GLU A 402 1.70 15.88 -22.40
CA GLU A 402 3.12 15.76 -22.80
C GLU A 402 3.99 15.08 -21.75
N ALA A 403 3.69 15.31 -20.45
CA ALA A 403 4.41 14.66 -19.36
C ALA A 403 4.23 13.13 -19.39
N LEU A 404 3.06 12.62 -19.80
CA LEU A 404 2.84 11.18 -20.01
C LEU A 404 3.81 10.62 -21.06
N LYS A 405 3.97 11.29 -22.20
CA LYS A 405 4.90 10.86 -23.26
C LYS A 405 6.35 10.84 -22.77
N VAL A 406 6.76 11.88 -22.03
CA VAL A 406 8.10 11.97 -21.44
C VAL A 406 8.34 10.82 -20.45
N CYS A 407 7.39 10.55 -19.57
CA CYS A 407 7.55 9.54 -18.54
C CYS A 407 7.40 8.10 -19.07
N LEU A 408 6.74 7.87 -20.21
CA LEU A 408 6.67 6.56 -20.84
C LEU A 408 7.95 6.18 -21.63
N ASN A 409 8.80 7.16 -21.97
CA ASN A 409 10.01 6.90 -22.72
C ASN A 409 11.02 6.12 -21.86
N LEU A 410 11.46 4.95 -22.34
CA LEU A 410 12.42 4.09 -21.63
C LEU A 410 13.80 4.74 -21.42
N ASN A 411 14.15 5.73 -22.25
CA ASN A 411 15.40 6.48 -22.12
C ASN A 411 15.34 7.61 -21.08
N SER A 412 14.14 7.90 -20.54
CA SER A 412 13.99 8.90 -19.49
C SER A 412 14.59 8.41 -18.15
N PRO A 413 14.97 9.33 -17.25
CA PRO A 413 15.44 8.97 -15.91
C PRO A 413 14.41 8.12 -15.15
N SER A 414 14.87 7.18 -14.32
CA SER A 414 14.01 6.30 -13.51
C SER A 414 13.06 7.06 -12.57
N THR A 415 13.43 8.27 -12.14
CA THR A 415 12.56 9.17 -11.38
C THR A 415 11.26 9.48 -12.13
N TYR A 416 11.29 9.62 -13.46
CA TYR A 416 10.09 9.91 -14.26
C TYR A 416 9.20 8.67 -14.39
N HIS A 417 9.79 7.48 -14.54
CA HIS A 417 9.05 6.22 -14.47
C HIS A 417 8.37 6.06 -13.12
N PHE A 418 9.08 6.36 -12.04
CA PHE A 418 8.55 6.32 -10.68
C PHE A 418 7.40 7.30 -10.48
N VAL A 419 7.56 8.56 -10.91
CA VAL A 419 6.49 9.57 -10.86
C VAL A 419 5.26 9.11 -11.64
N LEU A 420 5.44 8.56 -12.84
CA LEU A 420 4.33 8.06 -13.66
C LEU A 420 3.56 6.95 -12.94
N VAL A 421 4.25 5.90 -12.50
CA VAL A 421 3.61 4.73 -11.86
C VAL A 421 2.87 5.14 -10.59
N CYS A 422 3.50 5.94 -9.72
CA CYS A 422 2.86 6.45 -8.50
C CYS A 422 1.67 7.38 -8.81
N SER A 423 1.75 8.18 -9.88
CA SER A 423 0.64 9.04 -10.30
C SER A 423 -0.55 8.26 -10.82
N LEU A 424 -0.33 7.25 -11.67
CA LEU A 424 -1.40 6.37 -12.15
C LEU A 424 -2.04 5.60 -11.00
N TYR A 425 -1.23 5.05 -10.09
CA TYR A 425 -1.72 4.38 -8.89
C TYR A 425 -2.60 5.30 -8.04
N ARG A 426 -2.20 6.56 -7.86
CA ARG A 426 -3.02 7.56 -7.14
C ARG A 426 -4.31 7.92 -7.87
N ILE A 427 -4.30 7.99 -9.20
CA ILE A 427 -5.51 8.24 -10.00
C ILE A 427 -6.53 7.10 -9.81
N ILE A 428 -6.07 5.86 -9.69
CA ILE A 428 -6.93 4.67 -9.51
C ILE A 428 -7.45 4.58 -8.07
N THR A 429 -6.58 4.75 -7.07
CA THR A 429 -6.90 4.46 -5.67
C THR A 429 -7.54 5.62 -4.91
N GLN A 430 -7.37 6.87 -5.36
CA GLN A 430 -7.96 8.02 -4.69
C GLN A 430 -9.48 8.10 -4.95
N PRO A 431 -10.31 8.39 -3.93
CA PRO A 431 -11.73 8.65 -4.12
C PRO A 431 -11.96 9.76 -5.16
N ARG A 432 -12.79 9.48 -6.15
CA ARG A 432 -12.92 10.31 -7.35
C ARG A 432 -14.03 11.35 -7.23
N LEU A 433 -13.77 12.58 -7.66
CA LEU A 433 -14.83 13.54 -7.96
C LEU A 433 -15.55 13.17 -9.27
N GLY A 434 -16.83 13.50 -9.37
CA GLY A 434 -17.67 13.08 -10.50
C GLY A 434 -17.17 13.54 -11.87
N TRP A 435 -16.46 14.67 -11.94
CA TRP A 435 -15.93 15.27 -13.18
C TRP A 435 -14.45 14.99 -13.45
N TRP A 436 -13.72 14.32 -12.55
CA TRP A 436 -12.35 13.92 -12.90
C TRP A 436 -12.39 12.95 -14.09
N PRO A 437 -11.32 12.83 -14.90
CA PRO A 437 -11.25 11.82 -15.94
C PRO A 437 -11.07 10.41 -15.36
N GLN A 438 -11.46 9.38 -16.12
CA GLN A 438 -11.19 7.99 -15.78
C GLN A 438 -9.82 7.58 -16.31
N ILE A 439 -9.26 6.50 -15.76
CA ILE A 439 -7.93 5.99 -16.12
C ILE A 439 -7.92 5.30 -17.50
N ASP A 440 -9.09 4.94 -18.02
CA ASP A 440 -9.33 4.28 -19.30
C ASP A 440 -8.66 4.97 -20.50
N ILE A 441 -8.51 6.30 -20.45
CA ILE A 441 -7.79 7.11 -21.44
C ILE A 441 -6.33 6.65 -21.61
N VAL A 442 -5.74 6.03 -20.58
CA VAL A 442 -4.36 5.52 -20.58
C VAL A 442 -4.27 4.07 -21.07
N TYR A 443 -5.38 3.33 -21.23
CA TYR A 443 -5.34 1.93 -21.65
C TYR A 443 -4.68 1.73 -23.02
N ASN A 444 -4.75 2.71 -23.91
CA ASN A 444 -4.02 2.66 -25.20
C ASN A 444 -2.48 2.74 -25.06
N LYS A 445 -1.96 2.98 -23.85
CA LYS A 445 -0.53 3.01 -23.49
C LYS A 445 -0.04 1.74 -22.79
N ALA A 446 -0.86 0.70 -22.78
CA ALA A 446 -0.55 -0.57 -22.13
C ALA A 446 0.74 -1.22 -22.67
N HIS A 447 1.02 -1.10 -23.97
CA HIS A 447 2.24 -1.66 -24.55
C HIS A 447 3.50 -0.97 -24.00
N GLU A 448 3.52 0.36 -23.95
CA GLU A 448 4.62 1.12 -23.37
C GLU A 448 4.81 0.82 -21.87
N LEU A 449 3.72 0.63 -21.11
CA LEU A 449 3.77 0.23 -19.71
C LEU A 449 4.36 -1.18 -19.50
N ARG A 450 3.98 -2.16 -20.35
CA ARG A 450 4.56 -3.50 -20.32
C ARG A 450 6.05 -3.49 -20.63
N ASN A 451 6.49 -2.72 -21.64
CA ASN A 451 7.91 -2.61 -21.97
C ASN A 451 8.72 -2.03 -20.80
N MET A 452 8.16 -1.04 -20.10
CA MET A 452 8.79 -0.46 -18.90
C MET A 452 8.88 -1.48 -17.75
N PHE A 453 7.87 -2.35 -17.60
CA PHE A 453 7.87 -3.42 -16.61
C PHE A 453 8.96 -4.43 -16.93
N THR A 454 9.03 -4.93 -18.17
CA THR A 454 10.06 -5.88 -18.61
C THR A 454 11.48 -5.29 -18.46
N ASP A 455 11.69 -4.03 -18.85
CA ASP A 455 12.98 -3.34 -18.68
C ASP A 455 13.40 -3.22 -17.21
N THR A 456 12.46 -2.78 -16.35
CA THR A 456 12.70 -2.67 -14.91
C THR A 456 13.00 -4.03 -14.28
N LEU A 457 12.21 -5.05 -14.62
CA LEU A 457 12.41 -6.43 -14.17
C LEU A 457 13.79 -6.96 -14.57
N THR A 458 14.21 -6.71 -15.81
CA THR A 458 15.52 -7.13 -16.33
C THR A 458 16.66 -6.46 -15.56
N LYS A 459 16.57 -5.16 -15.31
CA LYS A 459 17.57 -4.39 -14.54
C LYS A 459 17.70 -4.89 -13.11
N VAL A 460 16.58 -5.17 -12.44
CA VAL A 460 16.58 -5.70 -11.07
C VAL A 460 17.16 -7.12 -11.02
N THR A 461 16.79 -7.97 -11.98
CA THR A 461 17.26 -9.36 -12.04
C THR A 461 18.77 -9.43 -12.30
N GLN A 462 19.29 -8.61 -13.22
CA GLN A 462 20.73 -8.52 -13.48
C GLN A 462 21.52 -8.02 -12.27
N GLY A 463 20.97 -7.05 -11.51
CA GLY A 463 21.58 -6.56 -10.27
C GLY A 463 21.65 -7.61 -9.16
N CYS A 464 20.69 -8.53 -9.10
CA CYS A 464 20.69 -9.63 -8.11
C CYS A 464 21.76 -10.70 -8.41
N ILE A 465 22.08 -10.96 -9.69
CA ILE A 465 23.04 -11.99 -10.11
C ILE A 465 24.49 -11.65 -9.67
N ILE A 466 24.83 -10.36 -9.52
CA ILE A 466 26.17 -9.91 -9.14
C ILE A 466 26.48 -10.20 -7.65
N HIS A 467 25.47 -10.39 -6.81
CA HIS A 467 25.62 -10.62 -5.36
C HIS A 467 25.60 -12.08 -4.92
N THR A 468 25.42 -13.03 -5.84
CA THR A 468 25.56 -14.47 -5.56
C THR A 468 26.93 -14.98 -6.03
N PRO A 469 27.77 -15.57 -5.17
CA PRO A 469 28.97 -16.28 -5.63
C PRO A 469 28.51 -17.48 -6.45
N LEU A 470 28.74 -17.39 -7.77
CA LEU A 470 28.50 -18.44 -8.75
C LEU A 470 29.03 -19.80 -8.30
N ARG A 471 28.14 -20.76 -8.03
CA ARG A 471 28.39 -22.18 -8.29
C ARG A 471 27.16 -22.82 -8.90
N MET A 472 27.35 -23.30 -10.14
CA MET A 472 26.57 -24.33 -10.84
C MET A 472 25.09 -24.03 -11.09
N ILE A 473 24.78 -23.47 -12.26
CA ILE A 473 24.05 -24.12 -13.38
C ILE A 473 23.95 -23.07 -14.50
N GLN A 474 24.85 -23.20 -15.47
CA GLN A 474 24.87 -22.43 -16.71
C GLN A 474 24.51 -23.43 -17.82
N LEU A 475 23.26 -23.42 -18.27
CA LEU A 475 22.81 -24.22 -19.41
C LEU A 475 21.61 -23.55 -20.09
N CYS A 476 21.89 -22.53 -20.89
CA CYS A 476 21.24 -22.29 -22.17
C CYS A 476 22.18 -21.47 -23.06
N GLN A 477 22.58 -22.10 -24.16
CA GLN A 477 23.51 -21.61 -25.17
C GLN A 477 22.80 -20.62 -26.10
N SER A 478 23.51 -19.55 -26.46
CA SER A 478 23.48 -19.00 -27.82
C SER A 478 24.85 -18.37 -28.12
N LEU A 479 25.39 -18.73 -29.28
CA LEU A 479 26.74 -18.43 -29.74
C LEU A 479 26.84 -17.02 -30.38
N THR A 480 28.06 -16.49 -30.30
CA THR A 480 28.69 -15.45 -31.16
C THR A 480 28.16 -14.00 -31.14
N LEU A 481 28.88 -13.10 -30.46
CA LEU A 481 29.83 -12.15 -31.07
C LEU A 481 30.52 -11.31 -29.97
N LYS A 482 31.86 -11.25 -30.00
CA LYS A 482 32.69 -10.48 -29.07
C LYS A 482 32.72 -9.01 -29.49
N GLU A 483 32.25 -8.10 -28.64
CA GLU A 483 32.76 -6.72 -28.61
C GLU A 483 33.05 -6.27 -27.18
N LYS A 484 34.25 -5.71 -27.00
CA LYS A 484 34.84 -5.26 -25.74
C LYS A 484 34.24 -3.91 -25.34
N VAL A 485 33.69 -3.78 -24.14
CA VAL A 485 33.56 -2.47 -23.48
C VAL A 485 33.92 -2.55 -21.99
N SER A 486 35.00 -1.83 -21.69
CA SER A 486 35.43 -1.15 -20.45
C SER A 486 34.74 -1.48 -19.12
N THR A 487 35.51 -2.09 -18.23
CA THR A 487 35.22 -2.21 -16.79
C THR A 487 35.29 -0.85 -16.09
N LEU A 488 34.15 -0.31 -15.63
CA LEU A 488 34.10 0.75 -14.62
C LEU A 488 33.62 0.16 -13.30
N LYS A 489 34.48 0.22 -12.28
CA LYS A 489 34.24 -0.28 -10.92
C LYS A 489 33.19 0.61 -10.24
N PHE A 490 31.96 0.10 -10.07
CA PHE A 490 30.98 0.68 -9.16
C PHE A 490 31.29 0.23 -7.73
N LYS A 491 31.44 1.20 -6.83
CA LYS A 491 31.57 1.01 -5.38
C LYS A 491 30.33 1.63 -4.75
N GLU A 492 29.21 0.92 -4.73
CA GLU A 492 27.99 1.37 -4.05
C GLU A 492 28.09 1.05 -2.56
N LYS A 493 27.92 2.11 -1.74
CA LYS A 493 27.60 1.99 -0.32
C LYS A 493 26.10 1.71 -0.21
N SER A 494 25.73 0.71 0.60
CA SER A 494 24.35 0.35 0.92
C SER A 494 23.62 1.44 1.71
N GLU A 495 23.06 2.41 1.02
CA GLU A 495 21.88 3.16 1.46
C GLU A 495 20.81 2.92 0.39
N GLU A 496 19.75 2.15 0.70
CA GLU A 496 18.66 1.89 -0.26
C GLU A 496 17.92 3.20 -0.53
N SER A 497 18.29 3.87 -1.62
CA SER A 497 17.58 5.05 -2.09
C SER A 497 16.13 4.68 -2.47
N PRO A 498 15.11 5.47 -2.08
CA PRO A 498 13.71 5.25 -2.48
C PRO A 498 13.50 5.33 -3.99
N LEU A 499 14.49 5.76 -4.77
CA LEU A 499 14.49 5.75 -6.24
C LEU A 499 15.17 4.51 -6.84
N SER A 500 15.37 3.44 -6.06
CA SER A 500 15.94 2.20 -6.59
C SER A 500 14.99 1.53 -7.58
N TYR A 501 15.57 0.78 -8.54
CA TYR A 501 14.79 -0.04 -9.47
C TYR A 501 13.93 -1.10 -8.75
N LYS A 502 14.33 -1.54 -7.54
CA LYS A 502 13.51 -2.44 -6.72
C LYS A 502 12.21 -1.76 -6.27
N ASN A 503 12.29 -0.52 -5.81
CA ASN A 503 11.11 0.24 -5.39
C ASN A 503 10.24 0.59 -6.59
N LEU A 504 10.83 0.98 -7.72
CA LEU A 504 10.08 1.16 -8.97
C LEU A 504 9.30 -0.11 -9.33
N LEU A 505 9.97 -1.27 -9.32
CA LEU A 505 9.33 -2.55 -9.59
C LEU A 505 8.17 -2.84 -8.65
N LEU A 506 8.33 -2.60 -7.34
CA LEU A 506 7.25 -2.73 -6.36
C LEU A 506 6.02 -1.90 -6.75
N TRP A 507 6.22 -0.63 -7.09
CA TRP A 507 5.13 0.26 -7.50
C TRP A 507 4.50 -0.15 -8.83
N MET A 508 5.27 -0.72 -9.76
CA MET A 508 4.71 -1.27 -11.00
C MET A 508 3.82 -2.47 -10.72
N VAL A 509 4.23 -3.39 -9.84
CA VAL A 509 3.41 -4.53 -9.43
C VAL A 509 2.13 -4.07 -8.70
N ARG A 510 2.23 -3.06 -7.83
CA ARG A 510 1.06 -2.41 -7.20
C ARG A 510 0.09 -1.80 -8.22
N LEU A 511 0.61 -1.22 -9.29
CA LEU A 511 -0.21 -0.66 -10.35
C LEU A 511 -0.97 -1.77 -11.10
N ILE A 512 -0.31 -2.90 -11.39
CA ILE A 512 -0.93 -4.07 -12.00
C ILE A 512 -2.04 -4.64 -11.11
N HIS A 513 -1.77 -4.74 -9.81
CA HIS A 513 -2.74 -5.16 -8.82
C HIS A 513 -3.96 -4.22 -8.78
N ALA A 514 -3.74 -2.90 -8.77
CA ALA A 514 -4.81 -1.92 -8.66
C ALA A 514 -5.71 -1.82 -9.90
N ASP A 515 -5.16 -1.91 -11.11
CA ASP A 515 -5.92 -1.93 -12.36
C ASP A 515 -5.19 -2.80 -13.42
N PRO A 516 -5.57 -4.09 -13.59
CA PRO A 516 -4.92 -5.00 -14.52
C PRO A 516 -5.15 -4.63 -15.99
N VAL A 517 -6.17 -3.83 -16.33
CA VAL A 517 -6.49 -3.44 -17.71
C VAL A 517 -5.36 -2.58 -18.29
N LEU A 518 -4.64 -1.83 -17.45
CA LEU A 518 -3.45 -1.08 -17.85
C LEU A 518 -2.34 -1.95 -18.45
N MET A 519 -2.31 -3.25 -18.14
CA MET A 519 -1.37 -4.19 -18.73
C MET A 519 -2.03 -5.17 -19.71
N LEU A 520 -3.31 -5.48 -19.57
CA LEU A 520 -4.00 -6.45 -20.43
C LEU A 520 -4.54 -5.84 -21.73
N ASN A 521 -4.74 -4.52 -21.80
CA ASN A 521 -5.28 -3.90 -22.99
C ASN A 521 -4.35 -4.05 -24.21
N ASN A 522 -4.89 -4.57 -25.31
CA ASN A 522 -4.16 -4.86 -26.55
C ASN A 522 -5.01 -4.57 -27.80
N GLN A 523 -5.85 -3.52 -27.76
CA GLN A 523 -6.73 -3.15 -28.86
C GLN A 523 -5.96 -3.05 -30.20
N GLY A 524 -6.46 -3.76 -31.22
CA GLY A 524 -5.93 -3.72 -32.59
C GLY A 524 -4.74 -4.65 -32.88
N LYS A 525 -4.26 -5.43 -31.91
CA LYS A 525 -3.23 -6.46 -32.14
C LYS A 525 -3.84 -7.82 -32.51
N ALA A 526 -3.09 -8.66 -33.21
CA ALA A 526 -3.51 -10.02 -33.55
C ALA A 526 -3.46 -10.95 -32.30
N GLY A 527 -4.39 -11.90 -32.17
CA GLY A 527 -4.51 -12.74 -30.97
C GLY A 527 -3.22 -13.44 -30.51
N HIS A 528 -2.34 -13.85 -31.43
CA HIS A 528 -1.05 -14.47 -31.06
C HIS A 528 -0.09 -13.48 -30.38
N GLU A 529 -0.08 -12.20 -30.78
CA GLU A 529 0.70 -11.14 -30.12
C GLU A 529 0.11 -10.79 -28.76
N ILE A 530 -1.22 -10.80 -28.64
CA ILE A 530 -1.92 -10.59 -27.38
C ILE A 530 -1.54 -11.70 -26.40
N GLN A 531 -1.66 -12.96 -26.81
CA GLN A 531 -1.28 -14.11 -26.00
C GLN A 531 0.20 -14.03 -25.58
N SER A 532 1.12 -13.74 -26.50
CA SER A 532 2.55 -13.60 -26.18
C SER A 532 2.80 -12.49 -25.15
N SER A 533 2.13 -11.34 -25.29
CA SER A 533 2.28 -10.21 -24.37
C SER A 533 1.76 -10.55 -22.97
N THR A 534 0.61 -11.21 -22.89
CA THR A 534 0.02 -11.67 -21.62
C THR A 534 0.91 -12.70 -20.94
N LEU A 535 1.46 -13.63 -21.73
CA LEU A 535 2.35 -14.67 -21.20
C LEU A 535 3.65 -14.09 -20.65
N GLU A 536 4.27 -13.15 -21.35
CA GLU A 536 5.48 -12.46 -20.89
C GLU A 536 5.25 -11.72 -19.56
N LEU A 537 4.14 -10.98 -19.46
CA LEU A 537 3.75 -10.27 -18.25
C LEU A 537 3.59 -11.23 -17.06
N ILE A 538 2.81 -12.29 -17.24
CA ILE A 538 2.50 -13.26 -16.17
C ILE A 538 3.75 -14.01 -15.75
N ASN A 539 4.57 -14.48 -16.70
CA ASN A 539 5.85 -15.14 -16.38
C ASN A 539 6.82 -14.19 -15.68
N GLY A 540 6.83 -12.90 -16.05
CA GLY A 540 7.56 -11.87 -15.36
C GLY A 540 7.17 -11.76 -13.89
N LEU A 541 5.87 -11.74 -13.57
CA LEU A 541 5.37 -11.71 -12.19
C LEU A 541 5.68 -13.01 -11.42
N VAL A 542 5.54 -14.19 -12.04
CA VAL A 542 5.87 -15.48 -11.42
C VAL A 542 7.34 -15.54 -11.01
N SER A 543 8.23 -14.94 -11.81
CA SER A 543 9.67 -14.87 -11.52
C SER A 543 10.00 -14.10 -10.23
N LEU A 544 9.09 -13.21 -9.78
CA LEU A 544 9.26 -12.38 -8.59
C LEU A 544 8.86 -13.09 -7.29
N ILE A 545 7.98 -14.10 -7.36
CA ILE A 545 7.47 -14.82 -6.18
C ILE A 545 8.59 -15.47 -5.35
N HIS A 546 9.71 -15.84 -6.01
CA HIS A 546 10.77 -16.64 -5.43
C HIS A 546 12.03 -15.84 -5.07
N GLN A 547 11.96 -14.50 -5.03
CA GLN A 547 13.13 -13.65 -4.82
C GLN A 547 13.32 -13.36 -3.31
N PRO A 548 14.28 -14.02 -2.62
CA PRO A 548 14.47 -13.83 -1.18
C PRO A 548 14.96 -12.42 -0.81
N SER A 549 15.52 -11.68 -1.77
CA SER A 549 16.04 -10.32 -1.58
C SER A 549 14.97 -9.24 -1.56
N MET A 550 13.71 -9.54 -1.93
CA MET A 550 12.62 -8.57 -2.09
C MET A 550 11.27 -9.16 -1.66
N PRO A 551 11.05 -9.46 -0.36
CA PRO A 551 9.83 -10.10 0.12
C PRO A 551 8.55 -9.29 -0.15
N ASP A 552 8.62 -7.95 -0.07
CA ASP A 552 7.47 -7.08 -0.34
C ASP A 552 7.02 -7.15 -1.81
N VAL A 553 7.99 -7.22 -2.74
CA VAL A 553 7.71 -7.37 -4.18
C VAL A 553 7.12 -8.75 -4.47
N ALA A 554 7.64 -9.80 -3.83
CA ALA A 554 7.12 -11.16 -3.97
C ALA A 554 5.66 -11.26 -3.49
N GLN A 555 5.34 -10.70 -2.33
CA GLN A 555 3.97 -10.68 -1.81
C GLN A 555 3.03 -9.91 -2.74
N GLU A 556 3.40 -8.71 -3.18
CA GLU A 556 2.56 -7.91 -4.09
C GLU A 556 2.38 -8.62 -5.44
N ALA A 557 3.39 -9.34 -5.94
CA ALA A 557 3.30 -10.10 -7.18
C ALA A 557 2.31 -11.27 -7.07
N MET A 558 2.23 -11.91 -5.90
CA MET A 558 1.23 -12.94 -5.61
C MET A 558 -0.19 -12.36 -5.66
N GLU A 559 -0.43 -11.20 -5.04
CA GLU A 559 -1.73 -10.51 -5.08
C GLU A 559 -2.09 -10.05 -6.50
N ALA A 560 -1.14 -9.45 -7.23
CA ALA A 560 -1.34 -9.03 -8.61
C ALA A 560 -1.71 -10.21 -9.53
N LEU A 561 -1.05 -11.37 -9.35
CA LEU A 561 -1.38 -12.58 -10.08
C LEU A 561 -2.78 -13.12 -9.73
N LEU A 562 -3.22 -13.03 -8.48
CA LEU A 562 -4.59 -13.40 -8.11
C LEU A 562 -5.62 -12.53 -8.82
N ILE A 563 -5.42 -11.21 -8.85
CA ILE A 563 -6.29 -10.30 -9.60
C ILE A 563 -6.27 -10.60 -11.11
N LEU A 564 -5.09 -10.86 -11.69
CA LEU A 564 -4.99 -11.25 -13.10
C LEU A 564 -5.70 -12.57 -13.43
N HIS A 565 -5.81 -13.48 -12.46
CA HIS A 565 -6.53 -14.75 -12.58
C HIS A 565 -8.02 -14.65 -12.21
N ASP A 566 -8.53 -13.47 -11.86
CA ASP A 566 -9.98 -13.28 -11.76
C ASP A 566 -10.66 -13.65 -13.10
N PRO A 567 -11.79 -14.39 -13.11
CA PRO A 567 -12.42 -14.85 -14.35
C PRO A 567 -12.69 -13.73 -15.37
N THR A 568 -12.98 -12.50 -14.92
CA THR A 568 -13.21 -11.35 -15.80
C THR A 568 -11.93 -10.86 -16.47
N ASN A 569 -10.80 -10.96 -15.77
CA ASN A 569 -9.50 -10.57 -16.29
C ASN A 569 -8.89 -11.64 -17.21
N ILE A 570 -9.15 -12.93 -16.96
CA ILE A 570 -8.75 -14.03 -17.86
C ILE A 570 -9.37 -13.86 -19.26
N GLU A 571 -10.62 -13.37 -19.37
CA GLU A 571 -11.27 -13.10 -20.66
C GLU A 571 -10.50 -12.06 -21.49
N MET A 572 -9.76 -11.15 -20.85
CA MET A 572 -8.93 -10.15 -21.51
C MET A 572 -7.54 -10.66 -21.90
N TRP A 573 -7.12 -11.84 -21.42
CA TRP A 573 -5.80 -12.40 -21.75
C TRP A 573 -5.63 -12.63 -23.26
N ASN A 574 -6.72 -13.03 -23.93
CA ASN A 574 -6.84 -13.10 -25.37
C ASN A 574 -8.34 -13.19 -25.76
N PRO A 575 -8.98 -12.08 -26.13
CA PRO A 575 -10.40 -12.08 -26.49
C PRO A 575 -10.75 -12.96 -27.69
N GLU A 576 -9.81 -13.26 -28.58
CA GLU A 576 -10.03 -14.13 -29.74
C GLU A 576 -10.08 -15.62 -29.36
N SER A 577 -9.36 -16.02 -28.29
CA SER A 577 -9.19 -17.42 -27.90
C SER A 577 -8.99 -17.59 -26.39
N PRO A 578 -9.95 -17.14 -25.56
CA PRO A 578 -9.75 -17.00 -24.11
C PRO A 578 -9.48 -18.35 -23.43
N ILE A 579 -10.18 -19.42 -23.85
CA ILE A 579 -10.02 -20.76 -23.26
C ILE A 579 -8.64 -21.37 -23.58
N ASN A 580 -8.19 -21.29 -24.83
CA ASN A 580 -6.88 -21.85 -25.20
C ASN A 580 -5.74 -21.10 -24.51
N THR A 581 -5.82 -19.77 -24.47
CA THR A 581 -4.84 -18.94 -23.77
C THR A 581 -4.87 -19.18 -22.26
N PHE A 582 -6.05 -19.37 -21.66
CA PHE A 582 -6.18 -19.75 -20.26
C PHE A 582 -5.43 -21.06 -19.95
N TRP A 583 -5.66 -22.12 -20.74
CA TRP A 583 -5.02 -23.42 -20.51
C TRP A 583 -3.50 -23.33 -20.60
N ASP A 584 -2.97 -22.56 -21.54
CA ASP A 584 -1.55 -22.32 -21.69
C ASP A 584 -0.97 -21.53 -20.50
N VAL A 585 -1.44 -20.30 -20.32
CA VAL A 585 -0.89 -19.34 -19.34
C VAL A 585 -1.06 -19.84 -17.90
N SER A 586 -2.27 -20.27 -17.51
CA SER A 586 -2.53 -20.71 -16.13
C SER A 586 -1.76 -21.99 -15.80
N SER A 587 -1.57 -22.90 -16.75
CA SER A 587 -0.77 -24.11 -16.53
C SER A 587 0.72 -23.80 -16.42
N GLN A 588 1.25 -22.82 -17.16
CA GLN A 588 2.65 -22.40 -17.02
C GLN A 588 2.95 -21.81 -15.63
N VAL A 589 2.02 -21.02 -15.07
CA VAL A 589 2.11 -20.49 -13.70
C VAL A 589 2.19 -21.63 -12.68
N LEU A 590 1.23 -22.55 -12.74
CA LEU A 590 1.13 -23.68 -11.81
C LEU A 590 2.33 -24.63 -11.93
N PHE A 591 2.78 -24.91 -13.16
CA PHE A 591 3.98 -25.72 -13.41
C PHE A 591 5.23 -25.08 -12.78
N SER A 592 5.47 -23.79 -13.05
CA SER A 592 6.67 -23.08 -12.61
C SER A 592 6.78 -23.04 -11.09
N ILE A 593 5.69 -22.68 -10.41
CA ILE A 593 5.64 -22.60 -8.94
C ILE A 593 5.76 -24.00 -8.32
N SER A 594 5.06 -25.00 -8.89
CA SER A 594 5.13 -26.37 -8.38
C SER A 594 6.53 -26.94 -8.50
N GLN A 595 7.24 -26.67 -9.60
CA GLN A 595 8.63 -27.10 -9.76
C GLN A 595 9.55 -26.50 -8.69
N LYS A 596 9.36 -25.21 -8.35
CA LYS A 596 10.14 -24.54 -7.30
C LYS A 596 9.84 -25.07 -5.91
N LEU A 597 8.58 -25.41 -5.63
CA LEU A 597 8.15 -26.05 -4.39
C LEU A 597 8.78 -27.44 -4.22
N ILE A 598 8.77 -28.26 -5.28
CA ILE A 598 9.39 -29.60 -5.30
C ILE A 598 10.90 -29.50 -5.08
N GLN A 599 11.55 -28.51 -5.69
CA GLN A 599 12.99 -28.27 -5.53
C GLN A 599 13.37 -27.64 -4.18
N HIS A 600 12.40 -27.41 -3.29
CA HIS A 600 12.61 -26.76 -1.99
C HIS A 600 13.34 -25.40 -2.08
N GLN A 601 13.11 -24.66 -3.15
CA GLN A 601 13.73 -23.33 -3.37
C GLN A 601 12.96 -22.18 -2.69
N ILE A 602 11.92 -22.50 -1.94
CA ILE A 602 11.01 -21.54 -1.29
C ILE A 602 11.07 -21.73 0.22
N MET A 603 11.47 -20.68 0.93
CA MET A 603 11.49 -20.69 2.40
C MET A 603 10.09 -20.51 3.01
N ASN A 604 9.24 -19.67 2.42
CA ASN A 604 7.86 -19.39 2.85
C ASN A 604 6.82 -20.29 2.16
N TYR A 605 7.11 -21.59 2.05
CA TYR A 605 6.31 -22.53 1.25
C TYR A 605 4.84 -22.61 1.68
N THR A 606 4.52 -22.41 2.97
CA THR A 606 3.14 -22.44 3.47
C THR A 606 2.28 -21.34 2.88
N GLU A 607 2.81 -20.12 2.78
CA GLU A 607 2.08 -18.99 2.19
C GLU A 607 1.93 -19.18 0.67
N ILE A 608 2.95 -19.72 0.00
CA ILE A 608 2.84 -20.06 -1.42
C ILE A 608 1.83 -21.17 -1.67
N LEU A 609 1.75 -22.20 -0.82
CA LEU A 609 0.71 -23.23 -0.92
C LEU A 609 -0.70 -22.65 -0.75
N LYS A 610 -0.88 -21.72 0.20
CA LYS A 610 -2.16 -21.00 0.36
C LYS A 610 -2.50 -20.21 -0.90
N TRP A 611 -1.53 -19.54 -1.50
CA TRP A 611 -1.71 -18.81 -2.75
C TRP A 611 -2.00 -19.72 -3.95
N VAL A 612 -1.30 -20.85 -4.10
CA VAL A 612 -1.59 -21.86 -5.14
C VAL A 612 -3.04 -22.33 -5.02
N ARG A 613 -3.52 -22.54 -3.79
CA ARG A 613 -4.92 -22.89 -3.53
C ARG A 613 -5.89 -21.82 -4.04
N GLU A 614 -5.61 -20.54 -3.80
CA GLU A 614 -6.47 -19.46 -4.30
C GLU A 614 -6.40 -19.33 -5.83
N ILE A 615 -5.24 -19.50 -6.47
CA ILE A 615 -5.10 -19.56 -7.93
C ILE A 615 -5.95 -20.70 -8.52
N LEU A 616 -5.92 -21.88 -7.89
CA LEU A 616 -6.74 -23.02 -8.33
C LEU A 616 -8.25 -22.74 -8.20
N LYS A 617 -8.69 -22.01 -7.17
CA LYS A 617 -10.09 -21.56 -7.07
C LYS A 617 -10.46 -20.59 -8.19
N CYS A 618 -9.62 -19.61 -8.47
CA CYS A 618 -9.83 -18.68 -9.59
C CYS A 618 -9.96 -19.43 -10.93
N ARG A 619 -9.08 -20.42 -11.12
CA ARG A 619 -9.05 -21.30 -12.29
C ARG A 619 -10.35 -22.11 -12.44
N ASN A 620 -10.81 -22.75 -11.36
CA ASN A 620 -12.07 -23.49 -11.36
C ASN A 620 -13.28 -22.57 -11.58
N ALA A 621 -13.29 -21.37 -10.98
CA ALA A 621 -14.35 -20.39 -11.19
C ALA A 621 -14.47 -19.95 -12.67
N PHE A 622 -13.32 -19.73 -13.34
CA PHE A 622 -13.30 -19.41 -14.77
C PHE A 622 -13.80 -20.58 -15.63
N LEU A 623 -13.34 -21.81 -15.35
CA LEU A 623 -13.79 -23.00 -16.06
C LEU A 623 -15.29 -23.27 -15.85
N GLN A 624 -15.79 -23.06 -14.63
CA GLN A 624 -17.21 -23.21 -14.31
C GLN A 624 -18.08 -22.24 -15.12
N LYS A 625 -17.64 -20.98 -15.29
CA LYS A 625 -18.31 -19.99 -16.15
C LYS A 625 -18.33 -20.42 -17.62
N HIS A 626 -17.29 -21.14 -18.06
CA HIS A 626 -17.10 -21.59 -19.45
C HIS A 626 -17.21 -23.12 -19.62
N LYS A 627 -18.03 -23.79 -18.79
CA LYS A 627 -18.09 -25.26 -18.70
C LYS A 627 -18.25 -25.96 -20.04
N GLU A 628 -19.01 -25.38 -20.97
CA GLU A 628 -19.27 -25.95 -22.30
C GLU A 628 -18.02 -26.06 -23.18
N TYR A 629 -17.03 -25.19 -22.93
CA TYR A 629 -15.77 -25.13 -23.66
C TYR A 629 -14.58 -25.57 -22.82
N ALA A 630 -14.79 -26.06 -21.59
CA ALA A 630 -13.73 -26.32 -20.62
C ALA A 630 -12.62 -27.23 -21.16
N ASN A 631 -12.93 -28.17 -22.07
CA ASN A 631 -11.93 -29.08 -22.64
C ASN A 631 -11.17 -28.53 -23.86
N LEU A 632 -11.59 -27.41 -24.45
CA LEU A 632 -10.94 -26.81 -25.62
C LEU A 632 -9.51 -26.38 -25.26
N GLY A 633 -8.50 -26.91 -25.96
CA GLY A 633 -7.09 -26.56 -25.70
C GLY A 633 -6.46 -27.22 -24.46
N SER A 634 -7.20 -28.04 -23.71
CA SER A 634 -6.73 -28.68 -22.48
C SER A 634 -5.68 -29.79 -22.67
N HIS A 635 -5.46 -30.21 -23.92
CA HIS A 635 -4.58 -31.34 -24.28
C HIS A 635 -3.13 -30.95 -24.56
N ILE A 636 -2.76 -29.68 -24.40
CA ILE A 636 -1.38 -29.22 -24.57
C ILE A 636 -0.47 -29.80 -23.47
N ALA A 637 0.80 -30.06 -23.81
CA ALA A 637 1.74 -30.77 -22.94
C ALA A 637 1.91 -30.10 -21.56
N ILE A 638 1.91 -28.77 -21.51
CA ILE A 638 2.07 -28.01 -20.28
C ILE A 638 0.92 -28.23 -19.28
N CYS A 639 -0.32 -28.45 -19.75
CA CYS A 639 -1.47 -28.74 -18.88
C CYS A 639 -1.24 -30.05 -18.12
N LYS A 640 -0.84 -31.10 -18.84
CA LYS A 640 -0.52 -32.40 -18.26
C LYS A 640 0.65 -32.30 -17.27
N GLN A 641 1.71 -31.58 -17.64
CA GLN A 641 2.87 -31.39 -16.77
C GLN A 641 2.51 -30.61 -15.50
N ALA A 642 1.73 -29.54 -15.61
CA ALA A 642 1.27 -28.76 -14.46
C ALA A 642 0.45 -29.61 -13.49
N HIS A 643 -0.49 -30.40 -14.01
CA HIS A 643 -1.30 -31.31 -13.20
C HIS A 643 -0.43 -32.34 -12.44
N ILE A 644 0.50 -33.00 -13.13
CA ILE A 644 1.44 -33.94 -12.50
C ILE A 644 2.24 -33.24 -11.39
N LYS A 645 2.75 -32.03 -11.65
CA LYS A 645 3.56 -31.32 -10.64
C LYS A 645 2.74 -30.85 -9.44
N LEU A 646 1.48 -30.46 -9.63
CA LEU A 646 0.57 -30.15 -8.51
C LEU A 646 0.32 -31.37 -7.64
N GLU A 647 0.05 -32.52 -8.26
CA GLU A 647 -0.13 -33.79 -7.56
C GLU A 647 1.12 -34.14 -6.72
N VAL A 648 2.32 -34.00 -7.31
CA VAL A 648 3.59 -34.19 -6.59
C VAL A 648 3.70 -33.26 -5.38
N VAL A 649 3.46 -31.96 -5.56
CA VAL A 649 3.51 -30.97 -4.48
C VAL A 649 2.55 -31.35 -3.36
N PHE A 650 1.28 -31.62 -3.66
CA PHE A 650 0.29 -31.89 -2.62
C PHE A 650 0.62 -33.14 -1.83
N PHE A 651 1.14 -34.20 -2.46
CA PHE A 651 1.65 -35.37 -1.75
C PHE A 651 2.88 -35.05 -0.90
N MET A 652 3.89 -34.37 -1.46
CA MET A 652 5.15 -34.05 -0.77
C MET A 652 4.94 -33.26 0.52
N TYR A 653 3.95 -32.37 0.56
CA TYR A 653 3.69 -31.54 1.73
C TYR A 653 2.77 -32.20 2.77
N LEU A 654 2.25 -33.41 2.53
CA LEU A 654 1.43 -34.13 3.53
C LEU A 654 2.19 -34.49 4.81
N TRP A 655 3.51 -34.65 4.74
CA TRP A 655 4.39 -34.93 5.89
C TRP A 655 5.26 -33.73 6.28
N SER A 656 4.83 -32.51 5.93
CA SER A 656 5.51 -31.29 6.39
C SER A 656 5.61 -31.21 7.92
N VAL A 657 6.63 -30.48 8.39
CA VAL A 657 6.77 -30.10 9.81
C VAL A 657 5.76 -29.04 10.22
N ASP A 658 5.35 -28.21 9.27
CA ASP A 658 4.31 -27.21 9.44
C ASP A 658 2.92 -27.82 9.20
N ILE A 659 2.08 -27.83 10.24
CA ILE A 659 0.71 -28.36 10.18
C ILE A 659 -0.15 -27.55 9.21
N ASP A 660 0.08 -26.23 9.10
CA ASP A 660 -0.71 -25.39 8.21
C ASP A 660 -0.44 -25.77 6.75
N ALA A 661 0.81 -26.07 6.39
CA ALA A 661 1.16 -26.58 5.06
C ALA A 661 0.49 -27.93 4.77
N VAL A 662 0.44 -28.85 5.75
CA VAL A 662 -0.26 -30.14 5.61
C VAL A 662 -1.74 -29.93 5.31
N LEU A 663 -2.42 -29.09 6.12
CA LEU A 663 -3.85 -28.84 5.98
C LEU A 663 -4.19 -28.15 4.66
N VAL A 664 -3.37 -27.19 4.23
CA VAL A 664 -3.55 -26.50 2.94
C VAL A 664 -3.39 -27.50 1.79
N SER A 665 -2.32 -28.31 1.78
CA SER A 665 -2.11 -29.32 0.73
C SER A 665 -3.23 -30.34 0.67
N MET A 666 -3.74 -30.81 1.82
CA MET A 666 -4.91 -31.68 1.86
C MET A 666 -6.13 -31.01 1.23
N SER A 667 -6.39 -29.74 1.54
CA SER A 667 -7.52 -28.99 0.97
C SER A 667 -7.39 -28.76 -0.54
N CYS A 668 -6.18 -28.74 -1.11
CA CYS A 668 -5.99 -28.53 -2.55
C CYS A 668 -6.45 -29.73 -3.39
N PHE A 669 -6.49 -30.95 -2.83
CA PHE A 669 -6.99 -32.13 -3.54
C PHE A 669 -8.44 -31.97 -4.01
N SER A 670 -9.30 -31.29 -3.24
CA SER A 670 -10.68 -31.03 -3.71
C SER A 670 -10.75 -30.07 -4.88
N LEU A 671 -9.76 -29.19 -5.09
CA LEU A 671 -9.73 -28.30 -6.24
C LEU A 671 -9.34 -29.05 -7.53
N LEU A 672 -8.51 -30.10 -7.43
CA LEU A 672 -8.26 -31.01 -8.54
C LEU A 672 -9.51 -31.83 -8.89
N CYS A 673 -10.27 -32.26 -7.88
CA CYS A 673 -11.54 -32.96 -8.06
C CYS A 673 -12.58 -32.04 -8.73
N GLU A 674 -12.71 -30.81 -8.25
CA GLU A 674 -13.61 -29.81 -8.83
C GLU A 674 -13.25 -29.50 -10.30
N GLU A 675 -11.97 -29.35 -10.65
CA GLU A 675 -11.58 -29.17 -12.07
C GLU A 675 -12.03 -30.37 -12.92
N ALA A 676 -11.88 -31.61 -12.41
CA ALA A 676 -12.32 -32.82 -13.11
C ALA A 676 -13.85 -32.84 -13.27
N ASP A 677 -14.61 -32.51 -12.21
CA ASP A 677 -16.07 -32.46 -12.24
C ASP A 677 -16.58 -31.45 -13.29
N ILE A 678 -15.97 -30.26 -13.36
CA ILE A 678 -16.33 -29.22 -14.34
C ILE A 678 -16.12 -29.72 -15.78
N ARG A 679 -15.03 -30.44 -16.02
CA ARG A 679 -14.62 -30.91 -17.35
C ARG A 679 -15.40 -32.14 -17.83
N CYS A 680 -15.82 -33.00 -16.92
CA CYS A 680 -16.48 -34.27 -17.24
C CYS A 680 -18.01 -34.18 -17.14
N GLY A 681 -18.57 -33.18 -16.47
CA GLY A 681 -20.02 -33.05 -16.29
C GLY A 681 -20.59 -34.16 -15.39
N GLN A 682 -21.75 -34.72 -15.74
CA GLN A 682 -22.43 -35.75 -14.94
C GLN A 682 -21.92 -37.19 -15.18
N ASP A 683 -20.80 -37.37 -15.89
CA ASP A 683 -20.26 -38.68 -16.24
C ASP A 683 -19.15 -39.13 -15.27
N ASP A 684 -19.54 -39.86 -14.23
CA ASP A 684 -18.66 -40.40 -13.17
C ASP A 684 -17.54 -41.30 -13.72
N LEU A 685 -17.77 -42.01 -14.83
CA LEU A 685 -16.74 -42.83 -15.47
C LEU A 685 -15.63 -41.94 -16.04
N THR A 686 -16.00 -40.86 -16.73
CA THR A 686 -15.03 -39.94 -17.35
C THR A 686 -14.21 -39.18 -16.30
N VAL A 687 -14.79 -38.84 -15.15
CA VAL A 687 -14.05 -38.24 -14.01
C VAL A 687 -12.94 -39.16 -13.52
N THR A 688 -13.24 -40.46 -13.38
CA THR A 688 -12.27 -41.45 -12.90
C THR A 688 -11.16 -41.73 -13.92
N TYR A 689 -11.43 -41.59 -15.22
CA TYR A 689 -10.37 -41.62 -16.23
C TYR A 689 -9.45 -40.41 -16.18
N MET A 690 -9.99 -39.22 -15.88
CA MET A 690 -9.22 -37.99 -15.77
C MET A 690 -8.41 -37.91 -14.47
N LEU A 691 -9.00 -38.36 -13.35
CA LEU A 691 -8.42 -38.32 -12.01
C LEU A 691 -8.60 -39.69 -11.31
N PRO A 692 -7.74 -40.69 -11.59
CA PRO A 692 -7.93 -42.08 -11.15
C PRO A 692 -8.10 -42.27 -9.64
N ASN A 693 -7.53 -41.39 -8.81
CA ASN A 693 -7.61 -41.46 -7.35
C ASN A 693 -8.65 -40.48 -6.76
N TYR A 694 -9.64 -40.04 -7.54
CA TYR A 694 -10.66 -39.04 -7.19
C TYR A 694 -11.24 -39.22 -5.78
N HIS A 695 -11.74 -40.41 -5.45
CA HIS A 695 -12.36 -40.66 -4.14
C HIS A 695 -11.38 -40.50 -2.97
N VAL A 696 -10.12 -40.92 -3.13
CA VAL A 696 -9.08 -40.74 -2.11
C VAL A 696 -8.78 -39.25 -1.92
N TYR A 697 -8.77 -38.47 -3.00
CA TYR A 697 -8.51 -37.02 -2.98
C TYR A 697 -9.63 -36.26 -2.28
N GLN A 698 -10.89 -36.64 -2.49
CA GLN A 698 -12.02 -36.11 -1.73
C GLN A 698 -11.92 -36.44 -0.24
N GLU A 699 -11.60 -37.69 0.12
CA GLU A 699 -11.44 -38.09 1.52
C GLU A 699 -10.28 -37.36 2.23
N LEU A 700 -9.16 -37.16 1.52
CA LEU A 700 -8.02 -36.36 2.00
C LEU A 700 -8.43 -34.92 2.26
N SER A 701 -9.13 -34.28 1.32
CA SER A 701 -9.60 -32.90 1.51
C SER A 701 -10.60 -32.80 2.67
N ALA A 702 -11.58 -33.70 2.76
CA ALA A 702 -12.56 -33.72 3.84
C ALA A 702 -11.89 -33.87 5.23
N ALA A 703 -10.82 -34.67 5.30
CA ALA A 703 -10.05 -34.85 6.53
C ALA A 703 -9.35 -33.58 7.03
N SER A 704 -9.08 -32.60 6.15
CA SER A 704 -8.45 -31.31 6.54
C SER A 704 -9.37 -30.42 7.38
N THR A 705 -10.68 -30.59 7.26
CA THR A 705 -11.69 -29.77 7.94
C THR A 705 -12.07 -30.29 9.33
N ILE A 706 -11.70 -31.54 9.64
CA ILE A 706 -12.08 -32.21 10.88
C ILE A 706 -11.07 -31.85 11.97
N LEU A 707 -11.59 -31.31 13.08
CA LEU A 707 -10.85 -30.97 14.30
C LEU A 707 -10.10 -32.21 14.83
N THR A 708 -8.85 -32.35 14.41
CA THR A 708 -8.00 -33.49 14.79
C THR A 708 -7.07 -33.03 15.90
N THR A 709 -7.17 -33.66 17.08
CA THR A 709 -6.31 -33.34 18.22
C THR A 709 -4.88 -33.87 17.99
N GLY A 710 -4.02 -33.01 17.43
CA GLY A 710 -2.56 -33.21 17.38
C GLY A 710 -2.00 -33.80 16.07
N ARG A 711 -0.75 -33.42 15.75
CA ARG A 711 -0.03 -33.78 14.51
C ARG A 711 0.03 -35.28 14.25
N ALA A 712 0.29 -36.10 15.27
CA ALA A 712 0.42 -37.55 15.12
C ALA A 712 -0.89 -38.23 14.68
N ALA A 713 -2.03 -37.77 15.21
CA ALA A 713 -3.34 -38.29 14.83
C ALA A 713 -3.67 -37.95 13.37
N LEU A 714 -3.38 -36.72 12.95
CA LEU A 714 -3.54 -36.29 11.56
C LEU A 714 -2.68 -37.14 10.61
N GLN A 715 -1.39 -37.36 10.94
CA GLN A 715 -0.49 -38.18 10.14
C GLN A 715 -0.96 -39.65 10.04
N LYS A 716 -1.46 -40.24 11.14
CA LYS A 716 -2.02 -41.60 11.11
C LYS A 716 -3.22 -41.70 10.18
N ARG A 717 -4.08 -40.68 10.16
CA ARG A 717 -5.22 -40.60 9.26
C ARG A 717 -4.77 -40.48 7.81
N ILE A 718 -3.85 -39.56 7.51
CA ILE A 718 -3.26 -39.41 6.16
C ILE A 718 -2.70 -40.74 5.67
N MET A 719 -1.87 -41.43 6.47
CA MET A 719 -1.31 -42.73 6.10
C MET A 719 -2.38 -43.79 5.81
N THR A 720 -3.51 -43.75 6.52
CA THR A 720 -4.62 -44.68 6.27
C THR A 720 -5.29 -44.40 4.93
N LEU A 721 -5.43 -43.14 4.55
CA LEU A 721 -6.00 -42.71 3.27
C LEU A 721 -5.06 -43.01 2.10
N LEU A 722 -3.76 -42.75 2.25
CA LEU A 722 -2.77 -43.04 1.20
C LEU A 722 -2.70 -44.53 0.83
N ARG A 723 -3.00 -45.44 1.77
CA ARG A 723 -3.08 -46.89 1.50
C ARG A 723 -4.27 -47.29 0.62
N LYS A 724 -5.24 -46.39 0.42
CA LYS A 724 -6.38 -46.60 -0.49
C LYS A 724 -6.07 -46.18 -1.94
N ILE A 725 -4.89 -45.64 -2.23
CA ILE A 725 -4.49 -45.30 -3.59
C ILE A 725 -4.27 -46.60 -4.37
N GLU A 726 -5.11 -46.84 -5.38
CA GLU A 726 -5.05 -48.04 -6.24
C GLU A 726 -4.27 -47.78 -7.54
N HIS A 727 -4.30 -46.53 -8.02
CA HIS A 727 -3.67 -46.14 -9.28
C HIS A 727 -2.40 -45.33 -9.03
N CYS A 728 -1.25 -45.90 -9.39
CA CYS A 728 0.03 -45.18 -9.36
C CYS A 728 0.12 -44.23 -10.55
N THR A 729 -0.36 -42.99 -10.36
CA THR A 729 -0.22 -41.91 -11.33
C THR A 729 1.25 -41.47 -11.44
N GLN A 730 1.59 -40.73 -12.51
CA GLN A 730 2.95 -40.20 -12.66
C GLN A 730 3.33 -39.26 -11.51
N GLY A 731 2.39 -38.47 -10.98
CA GLY A 731 2.64 -37.63 -9.82
C GLY A 731 2.80 -38.43 -8.53
N CYS A 732 2.03 -39.52 -8.35
CA CYS A 732 2.21 -40.44 -7.22
C CYS A 732 3.60 -41.10 -7.23
N SER A 733 4.05 -41.63 -8.37
CA SER A 733 5.37 -42.27 -8.50
C SER A 733 6.49 -41.29 -8.20
N GLN A 734 6.44 -40.10 -8.82
CA GLN A 734 7.47 -39.07 -8.62
C GLN A 734 7.49 -38.57 -7.17
N ALA A 735 6.32 -38.33 -6.56
CA ALA A 735 6.26 -37.90 -5.17
C ALA A 735 6.87 -38.95 -4.22
N TRP A 736 6.61 -40.23 -4.47
CA TRP A 736 7.20 -41.31 -3.70
C TRP A 736 8.72 -41.36 -3.87
N GLU A 737 9.23 -41.28 -5.10
CA GLU A 737 10.66 -41.26 -5.41
C GLU A 737 11.37 -40.09 -4.72
N ASP A 738 10.87 -38.87 -4.88
CA ASP A 738 11.45 -37.66 -4.27
C ASP A 738 11.46 -37.76 -2.73
N THR A 739 10.37 -38.29 -2.16
CA THR A 739 10.24 -38.49 -0.71
C THR A 739 11.19 -39.55 -0.19
N PHE A 740 11.34 -40.65 -0.91
CA PHE A 740 12.27 -41.71 -0.56
C PHE A 740 13.71 -41.21 -0.59
N MET A 741 14.10 -40.45 -1.62
CA MET A 741 15.44 -39.86 -1.72
C MET A 741 15.71 -38.86 -0.59
N ASN A 742 14.72 -38.02 -0.28
CA ASN A 742 14.81 -37.08 0.86
C ASN A 742 14.92 -37.82 2.20
N TRP A 743 14.13 -38.87 2.40
CA TRP A 743 14.19 -39.71 3.60
C TRP A 743 15.54 -40.42 3.75
N GLU A 744 16.08 -40.96 2.65
CA GLU A 744 17.38 -41.65 2.66
C GLU A 744 18.51 -40.67 3.03
N CYS A 745 18.51 -39.48 2.43
CA CYS A 745 19.45 -38.41 2.73
C CYS A 745 19.37 -37.96 4.19
N ALA A 746 18.16 -37.65 4.67
CA ALA A 746 17.92 -37.23 6.05
C ALA A 746 18.32 -38.32 7.06
N THR A 747 18.05 -39.60 6.74
CA THR A 747 18.43 -40.73 7.59
C THR A 747 19.95 -40.87 7.72
N LYS A 748 20.70 -40.74 6.62
CA LYS A 748 22.18 -40.74 6.65
C LYS A 748 22.73 -39.64 7.56
N ILE A 749 22.16 -38.44 7.48
CA ILE A 749 22.55 -37.30 8.34
C ILE A 749 22.24 -37.61 9.81
N LEU A 750 21.02 -38.05 10.12
CA LEU A 750 20.59 -38.35 11.49
C LEU A 750 21.40 -39.47 12.14
N VAL A 751 21.74 -40.52 11.39
CA VAL A 751 22.58 -41.62 11.88
C VAL A 751 24.02 -41.16 12.15
N SER A 752 24.53 -40.19 11.37
CA SER A 752 25.87 -39.61 11.58
C SER A 752 25.95 -38.59 12.72
N TYR A 753 24.80 -38.13 13.24
CA TYR A 753 24.74 -37.11 14.30
C TYR A 753 25.12 -37.70 15.67
N PRO A 754 26.03 -37.07 16.47
CA PRO A 754 26.66 -35.76 16.31
C PRO A 754 28.11 -35.81 15.78
N LYS A 755 28.54 -36.92 15.15
CA LYS A 755 29.96 -37.22 14.88
C LYS A 755 30.58 -36.37 13.76
N THR A 756 29.79 -35.65 12.99
CA THR A 756 30.23 -34.72 11.94
C THR A 756 30.24 -33.28 12.47
N LYS A 757 31.43 -32.64 12.51
CA LYS A 757 31.53 -31.19 12.74
C LYS A 757 30.70 -30.46 11.69
N LEU A 758 29.96 -29.46 12.15
CA LEU A 758 28.96 -28.64 11.46
C LEU A 758 29.57 -27.72 10.36
N GLU A 759 30.44 -28.22 9.48
CA GLU A 759 31.09 -27.41 8.44
C GLU A 759 30.49 -27.58 7.03
N GLU A 760 29.60 -28.57 6.78
CA GLU A 760 28.98 -28.80 5.47
C GLU A 760 27.42 -28.77 5.49
N ALA A 761 26.82 -28.08 6.47
CA ALA A 761 25.36 -28.04 6.64
C ALA A 761 24.63 -27.03 5.72
N GLN A 762 25.08 -26.79 4.49
CA GLN A 762 24.43 -25.86 3.55
C GLN A 762 23.39 -26.50 2.62
N ILE A 763 23.19 -27.83 2.65
CA ILE A 763 22.28 -28.52 1.73
C ILE A 763 20.96 -28.96 2.40
N CYS A 764 20.80 -28.75 3.72
CA CYS A 764 19.61 -29.18 4.48
C CYS A 764 19.00 -28.10 5.39
N GLU A 765 19.15 -26.82 5.07
CA GLU A 765 18.60 -25.72 5.90
C GLU A 765 17.07 -25.53 5.78
N GLY A 766 16.34 -26.35 5.02
CA GLY A 766 14.89 -26.21 4.86
C GLY A 766 14.01 -26.78 5.99
N PHE A 767 14.52 -27.69 6.83
CA PHE A 767 13.66 -28.45 7.77
C PHE A 767 13.95 -28.27 9.27
N HIS A 768 15.02 -27.59 9.68
CA HIS A 768 15.48 -27.63 11.07
C HIS A 768 15.93 -26.31 11.70
N ARG A 769 15.13 -25.23 11.62
CA ARG A 769 15.21 -24.15 12.63
C ARG A 769 13.84 -23.66 13.10
N THR A 770 13.33 -24.34 14.12
CA THR A 770 12.37 -23.79 15.11
C THR A 770 12.33 -24.69 16.36
N ILE A 771 13.48 -25.11 16.87
CA ILE A 771 13.54 -25.71 18.22
C ILE A 771 13.92 -24.61 19.20
N GLY A 772 12.89 -24.02 19.82
CA GLY A 772 13.03 -23.28 21.05
C GLY A 772 13.74 -24.14 22.09
N LYS A 773 14.76 -23.58 22.73
CA LYS A 773 15.53 -24.22 23.81
C LYS A 773 14.57 -24.74 24.89
N ARG A 774 14.35 -26.06 24.94
CA ARG A 774 13.79 -26.69 26.14
C ARG A 774 14.87 -26.62 27.23
N ARG A 775 14.58 -25.90 28.32
CA ARG A 775 15.35 -25.98 29.57
C ARG A 775 15.40 -27.44 30.00
N ALA A 776 16.60 -27.99 30.16
CA ALA A 776 16.79 -29.21 30.92
C ALA A 776 16.43 -28.91 32.38
N SER A 777 15.38 -29.56 32.88
CA SER A 777 15.11 -29.67 34.30
C SER A 777 16.17 -30.59 34.90
N HIS A 778 17.15 -30.03 35.60
CA HIS A 778 17.97 -30.81 36.52
C HIS A 778 17.06 -31.26 37.67
N GLN A 779 16.74 -32.55 37.70
CA GLN A 779 16.33 -33.22 38.92
C GLN A 779 17.59 -33.65 39.67
N SER A 780 17.66 -33.19 40.90
CA SER A 780 18.51 -33.68 41.97
C SER A 780 18.19 -35.14 42.29
N THR A 781 19.23 -35.96 42.46
CA THR A 781 19.31 -37.02 43.47
C THR A 781 20.79 -37.39 43.62
N ASP A 782 21.27 -37.18 44.85
CA ASP A 782 22.54 -37.55 45.50
C ASP A 782 23.89 -37.10 44.90
#